data_AF-A0AB39BHJ0-F1
#
_entry.id   AF-A0AB39BHJ0-F1
#
_cell.length_a   1.000
_cell.length_b   1.000
_cell.length_c   1.000
_cell.angle_alpha   90.00
_cell.angle_beta   90.00
_cell.angle_gamma   90.00
#
_symmetry.space_group_name_H-M   'P 1'
#
loop_
_entity.id
_entity.type
_entity.pdbx_description
1 polymer ?
#
loop_
_entity_poly.entity_id
_entity_poly.type
_entity_poly.pdbx_seq_one_letter_code
_entity_poly.pdbx_strand_id
1 'polypeptide(L)'
;MFGFVTAFLPWVVYWILIGNATYLIAVAVAFAVAVALFLVQLIRHARPGSLEVGGLAFFALSLVSAFVLDDAVVERWLQPASNGALFLIALVGVLVGRPFVRDAARSTVDAATAATDGFRYITTAMTWMWVAVFGLMTVSSLIPPLTEGSATIRDDASTLSIVCYWVVPFTLFGVAGTVSAVFPGWFDRATGRLDAAAAAAASAPAAEEPAVEEHGAEEHGVAPASTAVGEPDFAPGGVRVEAPAESLYSDPFPVVVEGLPSGRRVEVVSSCADLLGRRWAAAAVFDASADGRLDLATTAPRSGDWSTAAPGVAVTALRFAQPGQVPDLFVPPVDALRVTIEVREPGSSGSPLARRTVLRLPAAAGVSVSEVDVDGRRGLLALPAADGVHEHPAVACFGGSEGGVDSLRLAATLLASAGFVALVTDWTDADESGAPVISRIPLERFGASLDWLRARADVDSARVAGYAISRGAEGLLAAAAAGAARADAYVALSPSSTRWQAVGDGGEQAGVGSWTLAGSEQGWLPVRTGELVPQLARNGWRLRRDAAHDRPTLLRLRPAYEGGLSHAGRVEREAARIVGERIAAPLFVAAGADDAVWPSASMAAELMRARRDEGVAGADARHEFPHAGHLLRLGLQPTDALFTGGIELGGSREGHAAAEAQLWPAVRGFLQSAVAAAQREATTS
;
A
#
# COMPACT_ATOMS: atom_id res chain seq x y z
N MET A 1 -21.94 -7.39 9.75
CA MET A 1 -23.11 -6.78 9.06
C MET A 1 -24.42 -7.58 9.19
N PHE A 2 -24.42 -8.86 9.61
CA PHE A 2 -25.67 -9.64 9.72
C PHE A 2 -26.55 -9.17 10.92
N GLY A 3 -25.94 -8.90 12.09
CA GLY A 3 -26.68 -8.47 13.30
C GLY A 3 -27.28 -7.05 13.25
N PHE A 4 -26.65 -6.12 12.51
CA PHE A 4 -27.14 -4.75 12.37
C PHE A 4 -28.41 -4.68 11.52
N VAL A 5 -28.43 -5.39 10.38
CA VAL A 5 -29.59 -5.42 9.47
C VAL A 5 -30.77 -6.15 10.10
N THR A 6 -30.53 -7.22 10.86
CA THR A 6 -31.59 -7.96 11.55
C THR A 6 -32.29 -7.11 12.61
N ALA A 7 -31.57 -6.25 13.33
CA ALA A 7 -32.16 -5.41 14.38
C ALA A 7 -33.09 -4.31 13.84
N PHE A 8 -32.88 -3.86 12.59
CA PHE A 8 -33.77 -2.91 11.91
C PHE A 8 -34.93 -3.57 11.14
N LEU A 9 -34.94 -4.90 11.00
CA LEU A 9 -35.92 -5.60 10.18
C LEU A 9 -37.39 -5.30 10.54
N PRO A 10 -37.81 -5.29 11.84
CA PRO A 10 -39.18 -4.92 12.21
C PRO A 10 -39.55 -3.49 11.77
N TRP A 11 -38.60 -2.57 11.84
CA TRP A 11 -38.78 -1.15 11.46
C TRP A 11 -38.89 -0.98 9.95
N VAL A 12 -38.06 -1.69 9.19
CA VAL A 12 -38.14 -1.68 7.72
C VAL A 12 -39.46 -2.27 7.25
N VAL A 13 -39.88 -3.40 7.83
CA VAL A 13 -41.18 -4.02 7.53
C VAL A 13 -42.32 -3.07 7.88
N TYR A 14 -42.25 -2.41 9.04
CA TYR A 14 -43.23 -1.40 9.44
C TYR A 14 -43.31 -0.25 8.43
N TRP A 15 -42.18 0.37 8.06
CA TRP A 15 -42.15 1.49 7.11
C TRP A 15 -42.66 1.11 5.72
N ILE A 16 -42.39 -0.11 5.26
CA ILE A 16 -42.95 -0.62 4.00
C ILE A 16 -44.48 -0.76 4.11
N LEU A 17 -44.99 -1.25 5.24
CA LEU A 17 -46.41 -1.56 5.40
C LEU A 17 -47.28 -0.34 5.72
N ILE A 18 -46.78 0.67 6.44
CA ILE A 18 -47.60 1.86 6.77
C ILE A 18 -48.02 2.67 5.53
N GLY A 19 -47.23 2.61 4.45
CA GLY A 19 -47.60 3.21 3.17
C GLY A 19 -48.56 2.37 2.33
N ASN A 20 -48.75 1.08 2.65
CA ASN A 20 -49.39 0.11 1.74
C ASN A 20 -50.46 -0.79 2.41
N ALA A 21 -50.64 -0.71 3.72
CA ALA A 21 -51.56 -1.54 4.51
C ALA A 21 -52.23 -0.71 5.61
N THR A 22 -53.25 -1.29 6.27
CA THR A 22 -53.87 -0.67 7.45
C THR A 22 -52.89 -0.62 8.61
N TYR A 23 -53.06 0.36 9.50
CA TYR A 23 -52.17 0.53 10.65
C TYR A 23 -52.08 -0.74 11.51
N LEU A 24 -53.23 -1.37 11.78
CA LEU A 24 -53.30 -2.60 12.53
C LEU A 24 -52.47 -3.72 11.89
N ILE A 25 -52.53 -3.90 10.58
CA ILE A 25 -51.75 -4.92 9.87
C ILE A 25 -50.25 -4.58 9.92
N ALA A 26 -49.90 -3.32 9.66
CA ALA A 26 -48.50 -2.88 9.68
C ALA A 26 -47.84 -3.12 11.04
N VAL A 27 -48.51 -2.75 12.12
CA VAL A 27 -48.01 -2.94 13.48
C VAL A 27 -48.04 -4.40 13.92
N ALA A 28 -49.10 -5.15 13.62
CA ALA A 28 -49.20 -6.57 14.00
C ALA A 28 -48.08 -7.40 13.35
N VAL A 29 -47.79 -7.16 12.06
CA VAL A 29 -46.70 -7.84 11.36
C VAL A 29 -45.35 -7.42 11.92
N ALA A 30 -45.10 -6.12 12.11
CA ALA A 30 -43.85 -5.64 12.69
C ALA A 30 -43.62 -6.16 14.12
N PHE A 31 -44.68 -6.22 14.93
CA PHE A 31 -44.66 -6.80 16.28
C PHE A 31 -44.35 -8.29 16.24
N ALA A 32 -44.97 -9.06 15.34
CA ALA A 32 -44.68 -10.48 15.19
C ALA A 32 -43.22 -10.73 14.79
N VAL A 33 -42.66 -9.92 13.89
CA VAL A 33 -41.23 -9.98 13.51
C VAL A 33 -40.35 -9.61 14.70
N ALA A 34 -40.69 -8.57 15.47
CA ALA A 34 -39.94 -8.18 16.68
C ALA A 34 -39.94 -9.30 17.74
N VAL A 35 -41.10 -9.93 18.00
CA VAL A 35 -41.23 -11.08 18.91
C VAL A 35 -40.40 -12.27 18.40
N ALA A 36 -40.47 -12.60 17.11
CA ALA A 36 -39.71 -13.72 16.54
C ALA A 36 -38.19 -13.51 16.71
N LEU A 37 -37.69 -12.31 16.40
CA LEU A 37 -36.27 -11.98 16.61
C LEU A 37 -35.89 -12.04 18.08
N PHE A 38 -36.72 -11.51 18.98
CA PHE A 38 -36.49 -11.56 20.42
C PHE A 38 -36.43 -13.01 20.95
N LEU A 39 -37.36 -13.87 20.51
CA LEU A 39 -37.38 -15.30 20.85
C LEU A 39 -36.14 -16.04 20.32
N VAL A 40 -35.69 -15.73 19.10
CA VAL A 40 -34.45 -16.29 18.54
C VAL A 40 -33.24 -15.94 19.41
N GLN A 41 -33.17 -14.73 19.95
CA GLN A 41 -32.07 -14.35 20.86
C GLN A 41 -32.13 -15.12 22.18
N LEU A 42 -33.33 -15.30 22.75
CA LEU A 42 -33.53 -16.11 23.96
C LEU A 42 -33.11 -17.57 23.74
N ILE A 43 -33.49 -18.17 22.61
CA ILE A 43 -33.13 -19.56 22.25
C ILE A 43 -31.61 -19.70 22.06
N ARG A 44 -30.94 -18.66 21.56
CA ARG A 44 -29.48 -18.63 21.40
C ARG A 44 -28.72 -18.31 22.68
N HIS A 45 -29.41 -18.19 23.83
CA HIS A 45 -28.83 -17.71 25.09
C HIS A 45 -28.10 -16.37 24.95
N ALA A 46 -28.47 -15.56 23.96
CA ALA A 46 -27.91 -14.25 23.70
C ALA A 46 -28.73 -13.18 24.44
N ARG A 47 -28.05 -12.12 24.92
CA ARG A 47 -28.75 -10.99 25.54
C ARG A 47 -29.34 -10.09 24.45
N PRO A 48 -30.64 -9.75 24.50
CA PRO A 48 -31.24 -8.84 23.53
C PRO A 48 -30.58 -7.46 23.56
N GLY A 49 -30.35 -6.88 22.38
CA GLY A 49 -29.80 -5.54 22.20
C GLY A 49 -30.81 -4.44 22.54
N SER A 50 -30.33 -3.23 22.79
CA SER A 50 -31.20 -2.08 23.12
C SER A 50 -32.22 -1.75 22.03
N LEU A 51 -31.87 -1.92 20.75
CA LEU A 51 -32.79 -1.71 19.62
C LEU A 51 -33.90 -2.77 19.55
N GLU A 52 -33.62 -4.01 19.95
CA GLU A 52 -34.58 -5.12 19.96
C GLU A 52 -35.58 -4.95 21.11
N VAL A 53 -35.10 -4.62 22.31
CA VAL A 53 -35.94 -4.35 23.49
C VAL A 53 -36.81 -3.11 23.26
N GLY A 54 -36.19 -2.02 22.78
CA GLY A 54 -36.89 -0.78 22.48
C GLY A 54 -37.91 -0.94 21.36
N GLY A 55 -37.56 -1.66 20.29
CA GLY A 55 -38.48 -1.99 19.20
C GLY A 55 -39.66 -2.84 19.66
N LEU A 56 -39.43 -3.87 20.47
CA LEU A 56 -40.51 -4.69 21.01
C LEU A 56 -41.49 -3.88 21.86
N ALA A 57 -40.98 -2.99 22.71
CA ALA A 57 -41.81 -2.08 23.52
C ALA A 57 -42.60 -1.10 22.65
N PHE A 58 -41.95 -0.50 21.64
CA PHE A 58 -42.60 0.42 20.71
C PHE A 58 -43.72 -0.26 19.93
N PHE A 59 -43.48 -1.44 19.36
CA PHE A 59 -44.51 -2.15 18.58
C PHE A 59 -45.63 -2.72 19.46
N ALA A 60 -45.34 -3.12 20.70
CA ALA A 60 -46.39 -3.49 21.66
C ALA A 60 -47.30 -2.31 21.99
N LEU A 61 -46.72 -1.14 22.28
CA LEU A 61 -47.47 0.09 22.56
C LEU A 61 -48.26 0.57 21.34
N SER A 62 -47.65 0.49 20.15
CA SER A 62 -48.30 0.83 18.89
C SER A 62 -49.47 -0.12 18.59
N LEU A 63 -49.36 -1.40 18.98
CA LEU A 63 -50.44 -2.37 18.78
C LEU A 63 -51.61 -2.05 19.69
N VAL A 64 -51.36 -1.66 20.94
CA VAL A 64 -52.40 -1.17 21.86
C VAL A 64 -53.03 0.11 21.31
N SER A 65 -52.24 1.04 20.79
CA SER A 65 -52.75 2.31 20.26
C SER A 65 -53.68 2.10 19.07
N ALA A 66 -53.50 1.03 18.29
CA ALA A 66 -54.37 0.66 17.16
C ALA A 66 -55.82 0.34 17.58
N PHE A 67 -56.06 0.08 18.87
CA PHE A 67 -57.40 -0.21 19.41
C PHE A 67 -57.95 0.92 20.29
N VAL A 68 -57.14 1.94 20.59
CA VAL A 68 -57.46 2.98 21.59
C VAL A 68 -57.56 4.36 20.96
N LEU A 69 -56.81 4.64 19.89
CA LEU A 69 -56.76 5.95 19.23
C LEU A 69 -57.51 5.93 17.90
N ASP A 70 -58.09 7.08 17.54
CA ASP A 70 -58.74 7.27 16.24
C ASP A 70 -57.73 7.19 15.09
N ASP A 71 -58.13 6.61 13.96
CA ASP A 71 -57.29 6.41 12.77
C ASP A 71 -56.65 7.72 12.28
N ALA A 72 -57.38 8.83 12.34
CA ALA A 72 -56.86 10.14 11.92
C ALA A 72 -55.72 10.64 12.81
N VAL A 73 -55.76 10.33 14.12
CA VAL A 73 -54.70 10.68 15.06
C VAL A 73 -53.50 9.79 14.79
N VAL A 74 -53.72 8.49 14.62
CA VAL A 74 -52.64 7.54 14.33
C VAL A 74 -51.93 7.93 13.05
N GLU A 75 -52.66 8.08 11.93
CA GLU A 75 -52.09 8.32 10.60
C GLU A 75 -51.27 9.61 10.51
N ARG A 76 -51.62 10.62 11.30
CA ARG A 76 -50.89 11.88 11.40
C ARG A 76 -49.56 11.75 12.14
N TRP A 77 -49.47 10.86 13.12
CA TRP A 77 -48.30 10.75 14.01
C TRP A 77 -47.41 9.52 13.72
N LEU A 78 -47.76 8.68 12.74
CA LEU A 78 -47.02 7.45 12.37
C LEU A 78 -45.51 7.65 12.19
N GLN A 79 -45.12 8.56 11.29
CA GLN A 79 -43.71 8.79 10.96
C GLN A 79 -42.95 9.49 12.11
N PRO A 80 -43.47 10.58 12.71
CA PRO A 80 -42.87 11.17 13.92
C PRO A 80 -42.68 10.19 15.07
N ALA A 81 -43.67 9.34 15.34
CA ALA A 81 -43.64 8.39 16.45
C ALA A 81 -42.55 7.34 16.23
N SER A 82 -42.43 6.79 15.01
CA SER A 82 -41.40 5.78 14.71
C SER A 82 -39.98 6.35 14.70
N ASN A 83 -39.76 7.52 14.08
CA ASN A 83 -38.47 8.20 14.10
C ASN A 83 -38.10 8.62 15.53
N GLY A 84 -39.06 9.20 16.27
CA GLY A 84 -38.90 9.59 17.67
C GLY A 84 -38.58 8.41 18.58
N ALA A 85 -39.19 7.25 18.36
CA ALA A 85 -38.87 6.03 19.10
C ALA A 85 -37.42 5.58 18.83
N LEU A 86 -36.97 5.53 17.57
CA LEU A 86 -35.57 5.21 17.25
C LEU A 86 -34.59 6.21 17.88
N PHE A 87 -34.91 7.50 17.84
CA PHE A 87 -34.14 8.55 18.51
C PHE A 87 -34.02 8.29 20.01
N LEU A 88 -35.14 8.05 20.70
CA LEU A 88 -35.16 7.79 22.13
C LEU A 88 -34.42 6.50 22.50
N ILE A 89 -34.61 5.43 21.73
CA ILE A 89 -33.92 4.15 21.94
C ILE A 89 -32.40 4.33 21.79
N ALA A 90 -31.95 5.04 20.76
CA ALA A 90 -30.53 5.31 20.56
C ALA A 90 -29.97 6.22 21.67
N LEU A 91 -30.68 7.29 22.04
CA LEU A 91 -30.26 8.25 23.05
C LEU A 91 -30.19 7.61 24.44
N VAL A 92 -31.26 6.94 24.87
CA VAL A 92 -31.30 6.21 26.16
C VAL A 92 -30.26 5.11 26.18
N GLY A 93 -30.05 4.42 25.06
CA GLY A 93 -28.97 3.45 24.89
C GLY A 93 -27.61 4.03 25.24
N VAL A 94 -27.27 5.22 24.73
CA VAL A 94 -26.01 5.89 25.09
C VAL A 94 -25.99 6.33 26.56
N LEU A 95 -27.07 6.94 27.05
CA LEU A 95 -27.14 7.48 28.42
C LEU A 95 -27.03 6.40 29.51
N VAL A 96 -27.55 5.19 29.24
CA VAL A 96 -27.47 4.02 30.15
C VAL A 96 -26.19 3.21 29.91
N GLY A 97 -25.28 3.69 29.05
CA GLY A 97 -24.00 3.02 28.76
C GLY A 97 -24.12 1.77 27.86
N ARG A 98 -25.26 1.60 27.18
CA ARG A 98 -25.58 0.49 26.26
C ARG A 98 -25.88 0.97 24.82
N PRO A 99 -24.90 1.56 24.12
CA PRO A 99 -25.06 2.01 22.74
C PRO A 99 -25.44 0.85 21.82
N PHE A 100 -26.49 1.01 21.02
CA PHE A 100 -27.03 -0.09 20.20
C PHE A 100 -26.04 -0.57 19.12
N VAL A 101 -25.19 0.34 18.59
CA VAL A 101 -24.14 -0.03 17.63
C VAL A 101 -23.12 -0.97 18.28
N ARG A 102 -22.82 -0.76 19.57
CA ARG A 102 -21.91 -1.65 20.33
C ARG A 102 -22.50 -3.04 20.48
N ASP A 103 -23.78 -3.12 20.83
CA ASP A 103 -24.47 -4.40 20.98
C ASP A 103 -24.53 -5.17 19.64
N ALA A 104 -24.73 -4.46 18.53
CA ALA A 104 -24.67 -5.08 17.19
C ALA A 104 -23.25 -5.51 16.78
N ALA A 105 -22.24 -4.68 17.05
CA ALA A 105 -20.84 -4.89 16.63
C ALA A 105 -20.11 -5.95 17.47
N ARG A 106 -20.51 -6.17 18.72
CA ARG A 106 -19.92 -7.21 19.59
C ARG A 106 -20.00 -8.62 18.99
N SER A 107 -21.02 -8.89 18.19
CA SER A 107 -21.19 -10.19 17.51
C SER A 107 -20.28 -10.39 16.31
N THR A 108 -19.57 -9.34 15.88
CA THR A 108 -18.73 -9.34 14.66
C THR A 108 -17.24 -9.26 14.94
N VAL A 109 -16.84 -9.16 16.22
CA VAL A 109 -15.45 -9.07 16.67
C VAL A 109 -15.22 -10.08 17.79
N ASP A 110 -13.96 -10.47 18.03
CA ASP A 110 -13.60 -11.37 19.12
C ASP A 110 -13.68 -10.66 20.50
N ALA A 111 -13.59 -11.46 21.56
CA ALA A 111 -13.76 -10.97 22.93
C ALA A 111 -12.65 -10.01 23.39
N ALA A 112 -11.43 -10.12 22.86
CA ALA A 112 -10.33 -9.22 23.20
C ALA A 112 -10.55 -7.86 22.55
N THR A 113 -10.88 -7.83 21.26
CA THR A 113 -11.22 -6.60 20.53
C THR A 113 -12.44 -5.88 21.14
N ALA A 114 -13.48 -6.64 21.52
CA ALA A 114 -14.68 -6.09 22.16
C ALA A 114 -14.44 -5.46 23.54
N ALA A 115 -13.33 -5.82 24.21
CA ALA A 115 -12.97 -5.33 25.53
C ALA A 115 -12.17 -4.02 25.50
N THR A 116 -11.61 -3.63 24.35
CA THR A 116 -10.78 -2.42 24.20
C THR A 116 -11.55 -1.13 24.47
N ASP A 117 -10.85 -0.11 24.97
CA ASP A 117 -11.43 1.23 25.19
C ASP A 117 -11.73 1.93 23.85
N GLY A 118 -10.91 1.67 22.82
CA GLY A 118 -11.15 2.13 21.46
C GLY A 118 -12.48 1.62 20.90
N PHE A 119 -12.75 0.32 20.99
CA PHE A 119 -14.02 -0.26 20.55
C PHE A 119 -15.22 0.38 21.27
N ARG A 120 -15.09 0.67 22.58
CA ARG A 120 -16.15 1.36 23.33
C ARG A 120 -16.34 2.80 22.84
N TYR A 121 -15.26 3.54 22.63
CA TYR A 121 -15.30 4.93 22.18
C TYR A 121 -16.00 5.08 20.82
N ILE A 122 -15.63 4.27 19.81
CA ILE A 122 -16.29 4.34 18.50
C ILE A 122 -17.76 4.03 18.61
N THR A 123 -18.10 2.94 19.30
CA THR A 123 -19.44 2.39 19.20
C THR A 123 -20.39 3.35 19.89
N THR A 124 -19.88 4.11 20.88
CA THR A 124 -20.51 5.33 21.39
C THR A 124 -20.59 6.44 20.33
N ALA A 125 -19.50 6.82 19.67
CA ALA A 125 -19.47 7.89 18.66
C ALA A 125 -20.40 7.62 17.46
N MET A 126 -20.39 6.40 16.91
CA MET A 126 -21.31 5.94 15.88
C MET A 126 -22.75 5.94 16.38
N THR A 127 -22.98 5.56 17.64
CA THR A 127 -24.33 5.67 18.20
C THR A 127 -24.76 7.13 18.32
N TRP A 128 -23.87 8.06 18.69
CA TRP A 128 -24.16 9.51 18.67
C TRP A 128 -24.47 10.04 17.26
N MET A 129 -23.76 9.56 16.23
CA MET A 129 -24.12 9.85 14.84
C MET A 129 -25.54 9.37 14.53
N TRP A 130 -25.90 8.14 14.92
CA TRP A 130 -27.25 7.61 14.74
C TRP A 130 -28.30 8.37 15.57
N VAL A 131 -27.96 8.85 16.77
CA VAL A 131 -28.82 9.74 17.58
C VAL A 131 -29.08 11.04 16.81
N ALA A 132 -28.05 11.66 16.23
CA ALA A 132 -28.22 12.87 15.44
C ALA A 132 -29.08 12.63 14.19
N VAL A 133 -28.85 11.52 13.49
CA VAL A 133 -29.62 11.12 12.31
C VAL A 133 -31.08 10.89 12.67
N PHE A 134 -31.38 10.08 13.68
CA PHE A 134 -32.75 9.85 14.11
C PHE A 134 -33.40 11.13 14.63
N GLY A 135 -32.67 12.00 15.33
CA GLY A 135 -33.17 13.31 15.75
C GLY A 135 -33.56 14.19 14.56
N LEU A 136 -32.73 14.26 13.53
CA LEU A 136 -33.04 14.98 12.29
C LEU A 136 -34.23 14.37 11.54
N MET A 137 -34.31 13.03 11.49
CA MET A 137 -35.46 12.32 10.94
C MET A 137 -36.75 12.66 11.71
N THR A 138 -36.70 12.70 13.04
CA THR A 138 -37.84 13.09 13.89
C THR A 138 -38.26 14.52 13.62
N VAL A 139 -37.31 15.48 13.64
CA VAL A 139 -37.59 16.90 13.37
C VAL A 139 -38.20 17.07 11.99
N SER A 140 -37.64 16.44 10.96
CA SER A 140 -38.18 16.47 9.60
C SER A 140 -39.63 15.96 9.58
N SER A 141 -39.88 14.79 10.16
CA SER A 141 -41.22 14.20 10.17
C SER A 141 -42.22 14.99 11.03
N LEU A 142 -41.79 15.82 11.99
CA LEU A 142 -42.68 16.67 12.79
C LEU A 142 -43.19 17.89 12.01
N ILE A 143 -42.55 18.27 10.90
CA ILE A 143 -42.93 19.48 10.15
C ILE A 143 -44.35 19.37 9.58
N PRO A 144 -44.72 18.36 8.75
CA PRO A 144 -46.05 18.29 8.15
C PRO A 144 -47.21 18.29 9.16
N PRO A 145 -47.21 17.48 10.24
CA PRO A 145 -48.35 17.47 11.16
C PRO A 145 -48.44 18.75 12.00
N LEU A 146 -47.39 19.57 12.09
CA LEU A 146 -47.43 20.85 12.80
C LEU A 146 -47.84 22.02 11.89
N THR A 147 -47.52 21.95 10.59
CA THR A 147 -47.84 23.00 9.61
C THR A 147 -49.16 22.76 8.89
N GLU A 148 -49.49 21.49 8.62
CA GLU A 148 -50.66 21.04 7.88
C GLU A 148 -51.46 20.07 8.77
N GLY A 149 -52.48 20.58 9.46
CA GLY A 149 -53.22 19.81 10.47
C GLY A 149 -53.91 18.52 9.98
N SER A 150 -54.06 18.37 8.66
CA SER A 150 -54.61 17.18 7.99
C SER A 150 -53.55 16.31 7.29
N ALA A 151 -52.25 16.62 7.41
CA ALA A 151 -51.20 15.85 6.74
C ALA A 151 -51.14 14.42 7.29
N THR A 152 -51.26 13.44 6.38
CA THR A 152 -51.09 12.02 6.69
C THR A 152 -49.95 11.42 5.88
N ILE A 153 -49.45 10.26 6.31
CA ILE A 153 -48.39 9.54 5.58
C ILE A 153 -48.83 9.08 4.17
N ARG A 154 -50.15 9.05 3.92
CA ARG A 154 -50.77 8.65 2.64
C ARG A 154 -51.15 9.83 1.76
N ASP A 155 -50.86 11.06 2.18
CA ASP A 155 -51.11 12.26 1.39
C ASP A 155 -50.08 12.35 0.24
N ASP A 156 -50.51 11.90 -0.94
CA ASP A 156 -49.72 11.92 -2.18
C ASP A 156 -49.82 13.27 -2.93
N ALA A 157 -50.67 14.19 -2.47
CA ALA A 157 -50.86 15.51 -3.07
C ALA A 157 -49.93 16.58 -2.44
N SER A 158 -49.57 16.45 -1.16
CA SER A 158 -48.67 17.40 -0.48
C SER A 158 -47.19 17.05 -0.70
N THR A 159 -46.51 17.86 -1.51
CA THR A 159 -45.04 17.74 -1.72
C THR A 159 -44.27 17.86 -0.40
N LEU A 160 -44.78 18.64 0.56
CA LEU A 160 -44.17 18.79 1.87
C LEU A 160 -44.20 17.47 2.66
N SER A 161 -45.33 16.78 2.68
CA SER A 161 -45.48 15.46 3.31
C SER A 161 -44.53 14.42 2.69
N ILE A 162 -44.40 14.38 1.36
CA ILE A 162 -43.49 13.46 0.67
C ILE A 162 -42.03 13.73 1.06
N VAL A 163 -41.61 14.99 1.04
CA VAL A 163 -40.23 15.38 1.34
C VAL A 163 -39.90 15.09 2.82
N CYS A 164 -40.78 15.49 3.73
CA CYS A 164 -40.51 15.44 5.16
C CYS A 164 -40.71 14.05 5.79
N TYR A 165 -41.62 13.22 5.26
CA TYR A 165 -41.82 11.85 5.74
C TYR A 165 -40.90 10.83 5.05
N TRP A 166 -40.58 11.03 3.76
CA TRP A 166 -39.89 10.02 2.96
C TRP A 166 -38.51 10.47 2.47
N VAL A 167 -38.42 11.57 1.72
CA VAL A 167 -37.14 11.92 1.06
C VAL A 167 -36.04 12.23 2.06
N VAL A 168 -36.28 13.16 2.99
CA VAL A 168 -35.28 13.58 3.97
C VAL A 168 -34.92 12.44 4.92
N PRO A 169 -35.88 11.75 5.58
CA PRO A 169 -35.53 10.71 6.54
C PRO A 169 -34.76 9.54 5.94
N PHE A 170 -35.18 9.03 4.77
CA PHE A 170 -34.53 7.87 4.17
C PHE A 170 -33.22 8.21 3.46
N THR A 171 -33.04 9.47 2.99
CA THR A 171 -31.72 9.94 2.51
C THR A 171 -30.73 10.00 3.67
N LEU A 172 -31.13 10.60 4.81
CA LEU A 172 -30.28 10.66 6.02
C LEU A 172 -29.94 9.25 6.53
N PHE A 173 -30.93 8.36 6.58
CA PHE A 173 -30.74 6.97 6.97
C PHE A 173 -29.79 6.22 6.02
N GLY A 174 -29.95 6.40 4.70
CA GLY A 174 -29.09 5.81 3.68
C GLY A 174 -27.63 6.28 3.77
N VAL A 175 -27.41 7.59 3.90
CA VAL A 175 -26.07 8.17 4.08
C VAL A 175 -25.43 7.65 5.37
N ALA A 176 -26.14 7.67 6.49
CA ALA A 176 -25.65 7.13 7.76
C ALA A 176 -25.29 5.62 7.68
N GLY A 177 -26.08 4.86 6.92
CA GLY A 177 -25.79 3.46 6.60
C GLY A 177 -24.49 3.29 5.80
N THR A 178 -24.25 4.13 4.79
CA THR A 178 -23.00 4.09 3.99
C THR A 178 -21.77 4.48 4.82
N VAL A 179 -21.87 5.54 5.63
CA VAL A 179 -20.80 5.95 6.55
C VAL A 179 -20.48 4.82 7.53
N SER A 180 -21.52 4.19 8.10
CA SER A 180 -21.36 3.05 9.01
C SER A 180 -20.70 1.81 8.36
N ALA A 181 -20.84 1.65 7.04
CA ALA A 181 -20.24 0.56 6.28
C ALA A 181 -18.76 0.80 5.93
N VAL A 182 -18.33 2.06 5.81
CA VAL A 182 -16.94 2.46 5.49
C VAL A 182 -16.10 2.64 6.76
N PHE A 183 -16.75 2.91 7.90
CA PHE A 183 -16.10 3.20 9.18
C PHE A 183 -15.12 2.12 9.73
N PRO A 184 -15.34 0.79 9.54
CA PRO A 184 -14.44 -0.23 10.09
C PRO A 184 -12.97 -0.08 9.63
N GLY A 185 -12.75 0.24 8.35
CA GLY A 185 -11.39 0.35 7.79
C GLY A 185 -10.65 1.63 8.18
N TRP A 186 -11.36 2.73 8.51
CA TRP A 186 -10.74 3.91 9.09
C TRP A 186 -10.35 3.69 10.54
N PHE A 187 -11.16 2.91 11.26
CA PHE A 187 -10.98 2.73 12.68
C PHE A 187 -9.90 1.74 13.07
N ASP A 188 -9.73 0.60 12.37
CA ASP A 188 -8.63 -0.35 12.67
C ASP A 188 -7.27 0.40 12.74
N ARG A 189 -7.12 1.44 11.90
CA ARG A 189 -5.96 2.34 11.89
C ARG A 189 -5.91 3.32 13.06
N ALA A 190 -7.05 3.84 13.52
CA ALA A 190 -7.11 4.78 14.64
C ALA A 190 -6.98 4.08 16.01
N THR A 191 -7.47 2.85 16.17
CA THR A 191 -7.25 2.07 17.40
C THR A 191 -5.84 1.58 17.57
N GLY A 192 -5.20 1.13 16.49
CA GLY A 192 -3.79 0.71 16.56
C GLY A 192 -2.91 1.80 17.17
N ARG A 193 -3.21 3.07 16.86
CA ARG A 193 -2.51 4.25 17.39
C ARG A 193 -2.83 4.52 18.86
N LEU A 194 -4.08 4.36 19.29
CA LEU A 194 -4.48 4.58 20.68
C LEU A 194 -4.04 3.45 21.62
N ASP A 195 -4.07 2.20 21.15
CA ASP A 195 -3.57 1.05 21.90
C ASP A 195 -2.02 1.10 21.98
N ALA A 196 -1.34 1.56 20.93
CA ALA A 196 0.10 1.84 20.96
C ALA A 196 0.46 2.99 21.92
N ALA A 197 -0.31 4.08 21.92
CA ALA A 197 -0.12 5.21 22.83
C ALA A 197 -0.40 4.83 24.30
N ALA A 198 -1.41 4.00 24.56
CA ALA A 198 -1.72 3.49 25.89
C ALA A 198 -0.67 2.48 26.39
N ALA A 199 -0.15 1.62 25.51
CA ALA A 199 0.95 0.71 25.82
C ALA A 199 2.26 1.48 26.10
N ALA A 200 2.54 2.55 25.34
CA ALA A 200 3.67 3.45 25.56
C ALA A 200 3.54 4.25 26.87
N ALA A 201 2.34 4.71 27.22
CA ALA A 201 2.08 5.39 28.49
C ALA A 201 2.20 4.46 29.72
N ALA A 202 1.87 3.17 29.57
CA ALA A 202 2.02 2.17 30.62
C ALA A 202 3.46 1.66 30.79
N SER A 203 4.35 1.95 29.83
CA SER A 203 5.77 1.54 29.84
C SER A 203 6.76 2.69 30.07
N ALA A 204 6.26 3.91 30.37
CA ALA A 204 7.11 5.03 30.77
C ALA A 204 7.58 4.86 32.24
N PRO A 205 8.90 4.83 32.52
CA PRO A 205 9.42 4.62 33.87
C PRO A 205 9.33 5.89 34.72
N ALA A 206 8.93 5.73 35.98
CA ALA A 206 9.08 6.76 37.01
C ALA A 206 10.56 6.93 37.37
N ALA A 207 11.02 8.19 37.46
CA ALA A 207 12.39 8.55 37.79
C ALA A 207 12.71 8.34 39.28
N GLU A 208 13.84 7.67 39.59
CA GLU A 208 14.89 8.02 40.57
C GLU A 208 16.03 6.97 40.59
N GLU A 209 17.29 7.41 40.74
CA GLU A 209 18.56 6.65 40.78
C GLU A 209 18.81 5.91 42.13
N PRO A 210 20.01 5.31 42.40
CA PRO A 210 20.58 4.09 41.83
C PRO A 210 20.90 3.04 42.92
N ALA A 211 20.86 1.74 42.60
CA ALA A 211 21.58 0.71 43.36
C ALA A 211 21.81 -0.56 42.54
N VAL A 212 23.04 -1.07 42.67
CA VAL A 212 23.58 -2.29 42.09
C VAL A 212 22.85 -3.52 42.62
N GLU A 213 22.52 -4.48 41.74
CA GLU A 213 22.72 -5.92 41.96
C GLU A 213 22.55 -6.72 40.65
N GLU A 214 23.57 -7.53 40.34
CA GLU A 214 23.56 -8.59 39.32
C GLU A 214 22.43 -9.58 39.56
N HIS A 215 21.75 -10.05 38.51
CA HIS A 215 21.52 -11.48 38.22
C HIS A 215 20.69 -11.71 36.93
N GLY A 216 21.27 -12.46 35.99
CA GLY A 216 20.65 -13.57 35.25
C GLY A 216 19.51 -13.32 34.25
N ALA A 217 19.78 -13.64 32.98
CA ALA A 217 18.94 -14.32 31.97
C ALA A 217 17.45 -13.88 31.82
N GLU A 218 16.93 -13.54 30.64
CA GLU A 218 16.89 -14.33 29.41
C GLU A 218 16.65 -13.42 28.18
N GLU A 219 17.45 -13.60 27.13
CA GLU A 219 17.18 -13.06 25.79
C GLU A 219 15.94 -13.76 25.20
N HIS A 220 14.90 -13.01 24.86
CA HIS A 220 13.92 -13.43 23.86
C HIS A 220 14.41 -13.01 22.48
N GLY A 221 15.45 -13.73 22.01
CA GLY A 221 15.85 -13.70 20.62
C GLY A 221 14.72 -14.26 19.76
N VAL A 222 14.21 -13.44 18.84
CA VAL A 222 13.49 -13.94 17.68
C VAL A 222 14.49 -14.81 16.91
N ALA A 223 14.31 -16.12 17.00
CA ALA A 223 15.16 -17.07 16.29
C ALA A 223 15.17 -16.73 14.79
N PRO A 224 16.33 -16.61 14.14
CA PRO A 224 16.39 -16.47 12.70
C PRO A 224 15.67 -17.66 12.09
N ALA A 225 14.76 -17.39 11.15
CA ALA A 225 14.08 -18.42 10.39
C ALA A 225 15.14 -19.38 9.84
N SER A 226 15.04 -20.64 10.30
CA SER A 226 15.80 -21.79 9.87
C SER A 226 16.32 -21.66 8.44
N THR A 227 17.63 -21.66 8.29
CA THR A 227 18.33 -22.06 7.07
C THR A 227 17.91 -23.48 6.71
N ALA A 228 16.74 -23.64 6.08
CA ALA A 228 16.36 -24.90 5.50
C ALA A 228 17.42 -25.24 4.45
N VAL A 229 18.21 -26.29 4.72
CA VAL A 229 19.12 -26.86 3.73
C VAL A 229 18.24 -27.26 2.54
N GLY A 230 18.32 -26.49 1.46
CA GLY A 230 17.59 -26.79 0.24
C GLY A 230 17.90 -28.22 -0.21
N GLU A 231 16.92 -28.91 -0.78
CA GLU A 231 17.15 -30.27 -1.28
C GLU A 231 18.34 -30.27 -2.25
N PRO A 232 19.25 -31.26 -2.15
CA PRO A 232 20.47 -31.27 -2.93
C PRO A 232 20.18 -31.34 -4.43
N ASP A 233 21.15 -30.88 -5.22
CA ASP A 233 21.16 -31.05 -6.67
C ASP A 233 20.97 -32.53 -7.03
N PHE A 234 20.21 -32.78 -8.11
CA PHE A 234 19.72 -34.10 -8.46
C PHE A 234 19.82 -34.31 -9.98
N ALA A 235 20.41 -35.42 -10.43
CA ALA A 235 20.52 -35.74 -11.86
C ALA A 235 20.66 -37.25 -12.18
N PRO A 236 19.79 -38.15 -11.65
CA PRO A 236 19.84 -39.56 -12.01
C PRO A 236 19.12 -39.79 -13.34
N GLY A 237 19.86 -40.18 -14.37
CA GLY A 237 19.28 -40.51 -15.68
C GLY A 237 19.81 -39.69 -16.85
N GLY A 238 20.90 -38.94 -16.67
CA GLY A 238 21.60 -38.25 -17.75
C GLY A 238 21.03 -36.89 -18.14
N VAL A 239 19.82 -36.55 -17.68
CA VAL A 239 19.29 -35.18 -17.76
C VAL A 239 20.02 -34.31 -16.75
N ARG A 240 20.51 -33.15 -17.18
CA ARG A 240 21.25 -32.20 -16.33
C ARG A 240 20.73 -30.79 -16.54
N VAL A 241 20.72 -30.00 -15.46
CA VAL A 241 20.47 -28.56 -15.52
C VAL A 241 21.78 -27.83 -15.29
N GLU A 242 22.32 -27.25 -16.36
CA GLU A 242 23.51 -26.41 -16.36
C GLU A 242 23.11 -24.97 -16.01
N ALA A 243 23.53 -24.53 -14.82
CA ALA A 243 23.43 -23.18 -14.31
C ALA A 243 24.54 -22.94 -13.28
N PRO A 244 25.04 -21.70 -13.11
CA PRO A 244 26.10 -21.42 -12.14
C PRO A 244 25.65 -21.74 -10.71
N ALA A 245 26.59 -22.05 -9.82
CA ALA A 245 26.27 -22.28 -8.41
C ALA A 245 25.83 -20.98 -7.72
N GLU A 246 26.44 -19.87 -8.13
CA GLU A 246 26.22 -18.54 -7.58
C GLU A 246 26.10 -17.53 -8.72
N SER A 247 25.26 -16.50 -8.55
CA SER A 247 25.12 -15.39 -9.49
C SER A 247 24.72 -14.14 -8.72
N LEU A 248 25.24 -12.97 -9.08
CA LEU A 248 24.78 -11.73 -8.44
C LEU A 248 23.33 -11.41 -8.82
N TYR A 249 22.65 -10.61 -7.99
CA TYR A 249 21.34 -10.04 -8.34
C TYR A 249 21.41 -9.18 -9.62
N SER A 250 22.54 -8.54 -9.89
CA SER A 250 22.78 -7.77 -11.12
C SER A 250 22.87 -8.61 -12.39
N ASP A 251 23.23 -9.88 -12.26
CA ASP A 251 23.67 -10.68 -13.38
C ASP A 251 22.58 -11.68 -13.78
N PRO A 252 22.16 -11.69 -15.06
CA PRO A 252 21.38 -12.79 -15.58
C PRO A 252 22.25 -14.04 -15.68
N PHE A 253 21.66 -15.20 -15.44
CA PHE A 253 22.33 -16.48 -15.67
C PHE A 253 21.53 -17.33 -16.67
N PRO A 254 22.21 -18.04 -17.59
CA PRO A 254 21.55 -18.98 -18.48
C PRO A 254 21.11 -20.22 -17.70
N VAL A 255 20.00 -20.81 -18.13
CA VAL A 255 19.53 -22.11 -17.65
C VAL A 255 19.43 -23.01 -18.86
N VAL A 256 20.28 -24.02 -18.89
CA VAL A 256 20.35 -24.98 -19.99
C VAL A 256 20.03 -26.36 -19.44
N VAL A 257 19.11 -27.06 -20.11
CA VAL A 257 18.84 -28.47 -19.83
C VAL A 257 19.47 -29.31 -20.94
N GLU A 258 20.24 -30.31 -20.55
CA GLU A 258 20.91 -31.26 -21.47
C GLU A 258 20.49 -32.69 -21.18
N GLY A 259 20.70 -33.58 -22.15
CA GLY A 259 20.41 -35.01 -22.02
C GLY A 259 18.93 -35.37 -22.13
N LEU A 260 18.10 -34.46 -22.67
CA LEU A 260 16.70 -34.74 -22.95
C LEU A 260 16.58 -35.65 -24.19
N PRO A 261 15.64 -36.61 -24.22
CA PRO A 261 15.33 -37.30 -25.47
C PRO A 261 14.82 -36.29 -26.52
N SER A 262 15.23 -36.45 -27.78
CA SER A 262 14.85 -35.55 -28.89
C SER A 262 13.34 -35.35 -28.95
N GLY A 263 12.89 -34.08 -28.98
CA GLY A 263 11.46 -33.74 -29.04
C GLY A 263 10.67 -34.05 -27.77
N ARG A 264 11.32 -34.47 -26.68
CA ARG A 264 10.65 -34.76 -25.40
C ARG A 264 10.03 -33.48 -24.86
N ARG A 265 8.79 -33.59 -24.43
CA ARG A 265 8.13 -32.52 -23.68
C ARG A 265 8.56 -32.54 -22.22
N VAL A 266 8.97 -31.40 -21.71
CA VAL A 266 9.38 -31.21 -20.31
C VAL A 266 8.73 -29.96 -19.74
N GLU A 267 8.56 -29.95 -18.43
CA GLU A 267 8.18 -28.77 -17.65
C GLU A 267 9.38 -28.31 -16.83
N VAL A 268 9.71 -27.03 -16.93
CA VAL A 268 10.75 -26.40 -16.10
C VAL A 268 10.05 -25.57 -15.03
N VAL A 269 10.34 -25.90 -13.77
CA VAL A 269 9.78 -25.24 -12.60
C VAL A 269 10.89 -24.50 -11.88
N SER A 270 10.74 -23.20 -11.70
CA SER A 270 11.61 -22.38 -10.84
C SER A 270 10.89 -22.05 -9.55
N SER A 271 11.59 -22.04 -8.42
CA SER A 271 11.00 -21.69 -7.12
C SER A 271 12.01 -21.08 -6.17
N CYS A 272 11.52 -20.25 -5.25
CA CYS A 272 12.29 -19.71 -4.13
C CYS A 272 11.39 -19.36 -2.94
N ALA A 273 12.00 -18.90 -1.86
CA ALA A 273 11.33 -18.26 -0.74
C ALA A 273 11.91 -16.86 -0.53
N ASP A 274 11.06 -15.89 -0.26
CA ASP A 274 11.47 -14.52 0.04
C ASP A 274 11.92 -14.36 1.51
N LEU A 275 12.28 -13.14 1.93
CA LEU A 275 12.75 -12.86 3.29
C LEU A 275 11.73 -13.27 4.37
N LEU A 276 10.42 -13.24 4.06
CA LEU A 276 9.35 -13.59 4.97
C LEU A 276 9.00 -15.09 4.92
N GLY A 277 9.78 -15.88 4.17
CA GLY A 277 9.54 -17.31 3.97
C GLY A 277 8.36 -17.61 3.03
N ARG A 278 7.82 -16.61 2.33
CA ARG A 278 6.68 -16.80 1.41
C ARG A 278 7.19 -17.45 0.13
N ARG A 279 6.47 -18.45 -0.36
CA ARG A 279 6.86 -19.22 -1.54
C ARG A 279 6.59 -18.46 -2.83
N TRP A 280 7.57 -18.48 -3.73
CA TRP A 280 7.45 -18.00 -5.09
C TRP A 280 7.77 -19.14 -6.07
N ALA A 281 7.02 -19.23 -7.16
CA ALA A 281 7.22 -20.27 -8.17
C ALA A 281 6.75 -19.84 -9.56
N ALA A 282 7.33 -20.45 -10.58
CA ALA A 282 6.89 -20.36 -11.97
C ALA A 282 7.12 -21.69 -12.67
N ALA A 283 6.23 -22.07 -13.58
CA ALA A 283 6.37 -23.25 -14.41
C ALA A 283 6.13 -22.93 -15.89
N ALA A 284 6.91 -23.53 -16.78
CA ALA A 284 6.62 -23.51 -18.21
C ALA A 284 7.03 -24.80 -18.92
N VAL A 285 6.29 -25.10 -19.98
CA VAL A 285 6.41 -26.33 -20.77
C VAL A 285 7.15 -26.05 -22.06
N PHE A 286 8.11 -26.91 -22.37
CA PHE A 286 8.98 -26.84 -23.54
C PHE A 286 9.00 -28.18 -24.27
N ASP A 287 9.30 -28.12 -25.57
CA ASP A 287 9.67 -29.31 -26.33
C ASP A 287 11.20 -29.25 -26.55
N ALA A 288 11.91 -30.33 -26.22
CA ALA A 288 13.36 -30.42 -26.38
C ALA A 288 13.76 -30.36 -27.86
N SER A 289 14.93 -29.78 -28.15
CA SER A 289 15.49 -29.78 -29.51
C SER A 289 15.85 -31.19 -29.99
N ALA A 290 16.23 -31.31 -31.28
CA ALA A 290 16.64 -32.58 -31.87
C ALA A 290 17.93 -33.14 -31.25
N ASP A 291 18.82 -32.27 -30.77
CA ASP A 291 20.05 -32.61 -30.03
C ASP A 291 19.82 -32.82 -28.52
N GLY A 292 18.56 -32.75 -28.05
CA GLY A 292 18.24 -33.04 -26.65
C GLY A 292 18.61 -31.92 -25.67
N ARG A 293 18.68 -30.68 -26.19
CA ARG A 293 19.04 -29.48 -25.43
C ARG A 293 17.85 -28.52 -25.34
N LEU A 294 17.79 -27.77 -24.24
CA LEU A 294 16.84 -26.68 -24.04
C LEU A 294 17.57 -25.53 -23.38
N ASP A 295 17.52 -24.34 -23.96
CA ASP A 295 18.14 -23.13 -23.41
C ASP A 295 17.04 -22.07 -23.18
N LEU A 296 16.80 -21.71 -21.92
CA LEU A 296 15.73 -20.76 -21.58
C LEU A 296 16.03 -19.33 -22.04
N ALA A 297 17.29 -19.02 -22.36
CA ALA A 297 17.67 -17.71 -22.89
C ALA A 297 17.26 -17.52 -24.35
N THR A 298 17.09 -18.61 -25.11
CA THR A 298 16.82 -18.57 -26.55
C THR A 298 15.54 -19.30 -26.97
N THR A 299 15.00 -20.18 -26.14
CA THR A 299 13.81 -20.98 -26.45
C THR A 299 12.61 -20.45 -25.69
N ALA A 300 11.60 -19.98 -26.40
CA ALA A 300 10.33 -19.58 -25.79
C ALA A 300 9.51 -20.82 -25.38
N PRO A 301 8.80 -20.77 -24.25
CA PRO A 301 7.94 -21.88 -23.83
C PRO A 301 6.74 -22.04 -24.75
N ARG A 302 6.24 -23.27 -24.82
CA ARG A 302 4.97 -23.61 -25.49
C ARG A 302 3.76 -23.07 -24.72
N SER A 303 3.85 -23.10 -23.39
CA SER A 303 2.82 -22.63 -22.46
C SER A 303 3.41 -22.51 -21.05
N GLY A 304 2.85 -21.67 -20.20
CA GLY A 304 3.30 -21.56 -18.81
C GLY A 304 3.07 -20.17 -18.24
N ASP A 305 3.81 -19.87 -17.17
CA ASP A 305 3.78 -18.61 -16.47
C ASP A 305 4.49 -17.45 -17.19
N TRP A 306 5.29 -17.74 -18.21
CA TRP A 306 5.93 -16.77 -19.10
C TRP A 306 5.83 -17.22 -20.56
N SER A 307 6.10 -16.31 -21.49
CA SER A 307 5.93 -16.52 -22.94
C SER A 307 7.16 -16.18 -23.78
N THR A 308 8.18 -15.53 -23.20
CA THR A 308 9.37 -15.04 -23.90
C THR A 308 10.64 -15.68 -23.34
N ALA A 309 11.62 -15.92 -24.22
CA ALA A 309 12.93 -16.40 -23.81
C ALA A 309 13.77 -15.21 -23.30
N ALA A 310 14.49 -15.40 -22.20
CA ALA A 310 15.42 -14.40 -21.68
C ALA A 310 16.45 -15.01 -20.71
N PRO A 311 17.72 -14.54 -20.74
CA PRO A 311 18.70 -14.91 -19.74
C PRO A 311 18.26 -14.31 -18.39
N GLY A 312 17.88 -15.16 -17.43
CA GLY A 312 17.30 -14.73 -16.15
C GLY A 312 15.78 -14.92 -16.00
N VAL A 313 15.08 -15.46 -17.02
CA VAL A 313 13.62 -15.71 -16.94
C VAL A 313 13.22 -16.66 -15.81
N ALA A 314 14.12 -17.55 -15.40
CA ALA A 314 13.94 -18.43 -14.24
C ALA A 314 13.73 -17.66 -12.91
N VAL A 315 14.10 -16.38 -12.86
CA VAL A 315 13.89 -15.50 -11.69
C VAL A 315 12.76 -14.53 -11.94
N THR A 316 12.78 -13.80 -13.06
CA THR A 316 11.80 -12.74 -13.30
C THR A 316 10.38 -13.28 -13.47
N ALA A 317 10.23 -14.50 -13.99
CA ALA A 317 8.93 -15.14 -14.14
C ALA A 317 8.32 -15.65 -12.83
N LEU A 318 9.07 -15.69 -11.72
CA LEU A 318 8.59 -16.16 -10.42
C LEU A 318 7.36 -15.37 -9.98
N ARG A 319 6.33 -16.11 -9.56
CA ARG A 319 5.05 -15.58 -9.10
C ARG A 319 4.86 -15.85 -7.64
N PHE A 320 4.04 -15.04 -6.98
CA PHE A 320 3.61 -15.36 -5.63
C PHE A 320 2.84 -16.69 -5.64
N ALA A 321 3.29 -17.66 -4.84
CA ALA A 321 2.79 -19.03 -4.85
C ALA A 321 2.49 -19.58 -3.45
N GLN A 322 2.42 -18.70 -2.45
CA GLN A 322 2.11 -19.07 -1.07
C GLN A 322 0.60 -19.35 -0.92
N PRO A 323 0.18 -20.58 -0.53
CA PRO A 323 -1.23 -20.90 -0.37
C PRO A 323 -1.88 -20.14 0.78
N GLY A 324 -3.15 -19.75 0.62
CA GLY A 324 -3.95 -19.12 1.68
C GLY A 324 -3.49 -17.73 2.08
N GLN A 325 -2.72 -17.05 1.22
CA GLN A 325 -2.25 -15.69 1.45
C GLN A 325 -2.53 -14.83 0.22
N VAL A 326 -2.94 -13.58 0.49
CA VAL A 326 -3.01 -12.55 -0.55
C VAL A 326 -1.58 -12.29 -1.03
N PRO A 327 -1.33 -12.26 -2.36
CA PRO A 327 -0.02 -11.90 -2.89
C PRO A 327 0.45 -10.56 -2.35
N ASP A 328 1.76 -10.41 -2.19
CA ASP A 328 2.40 -9.20 -1.71
C ASP A 328 3.80 -9.08 -2.31
N LEU A 329 4.39 -7.89 -2.26
CA LEU A 329 5.64 -7.56 -2.93
C LEU A 329 6.77 -8.51 -2.50
N PHE A 330 7.56 -8.97 -3.47
CA PHE A 330 8.75 -9.78 -3.20
C PHE A 330 9.77 -8.98 -2.38
N VAL A 331 10.18 -9.54 -1.23
CA VAL A 331 11.24 -8.96 -0.39
C VAL A 331 12.47 -9.86 -0.46
N PRO A 332 13.58 -9.42 -1.09
CA PRO A 332 14.77 -10.26 -1.19
C PRO A 332 15.34 -10.58 0.21
N PRO A 333 15.81 -11.82 0.44
CA PRO A 333 16.61 -12.15 1.63
C PRO A 333 17.82 -11.22 1.78
N VAL A 334 18.28 -11.02 3.03
CA VAL A 334 19.49 -10.22 3.32
C VAL A 334 20.75 -10.92 2.83
N ASP A 335 20.79 -12.25 2.93
CA ASP A 335 21.87 -13.10 2.41
C ASP A 335 21.56 -13.54 0.97
N ALA A 336 21.90 -14.77 0.60
CA ALA A 336 21.63 -15.33 -0.71
C ALA A 336 20.17 -15.78 -0.88
N LEU A 337 19.52 -15.39 -1.98
CA LEU A 337 18.27 -16.00 -2.42
C LEU A 337 18.54 -17.34 -3.10
N ARG A 338 17.92 -18.40 -2.61
CA ARG A 338 18.01 -19.74 -3.20
C ARG A 338 16.96 -19.91 -4.28
N VAL A 339 17.37 -19.99 -5.54
CA VAL A 339 16.50 -20.28 -6.69
C VAL A 339 16.71 -21.72 -7.11
N THR A 340 15.70 -22.55 -6.91
CA THR A 340 15.73 -23.97 -7.30
C THR A 340 15.01 -24.16 -8.62
N ILE A 341 15.71 -24.77 -9.58
CA ILE A 341 15.22 -25.09 -10.91
C ILE A 341 15.09 -26.60 -11.00
N GLU A 342 13.90 -27.06 -11.38
CA GLU A 342 13.58 -28.47 -11.56
C GLU A 342 13.06 -28.72 -12.97
N VAL A 343 13.53 -29.81 -13.57
CA VAL A 343 13.01 -30.33 -14.83
C VAL A 343 12.13 -31.53 -14.51
N ARG A 344 10.88 -31.50 -14.96
CA ARG A 344 9.87 -32.51 -14.65
C ARG A 344 9.20 -33.00 -15.93
N GLU A 345 8.55 -34.15 -15.83
CA GLU A 345 7.54 -34.51 -16.81
C GLU A 345 6.30 -33.64 -16.60
N PRO A 346 5.68 -33.09 -17.67
CA PRO A 346 4.53 -32.22 -17.52
C PRO A 346 3.39 -32.89 -16.74
N GLY A 347 2.90 -32.22 -15.70
CA GLY A 347 1.81 -32.73 -14.86
C GLY A 347 2.22 -33.82 -13.86
N SER A 348 3.50 -34.14 -13.73
CA SER A 348 4.00 -35.10 -12.74
C SER A 348 4.24 -34.44 -11.38
N SER A 349 3.65 -35.02 -10.34
CA SER A 349 3.96 -34.71 -8.94
C SER A 349 5.12 -35.57 -8.37
N GLY A 350 5.70 -36.46 -9.19
CA GLY A 350 6.82 -37.32 -8.80
C GLY A 350 8.14 -36.56 -8.60
N SER A 351 9.23 -37.31 -8.42
CA SER A 351 10.58 -36.72 -8.35
C SER A 351 10.95 -36.04 -9.69
N PRO A 352 11.68 -34.91 -9.66
CA PRO A 352 12.14 -34.26 -10.88
C PRO A 352 13.14 -35.14 -11.65
N LEU A 353 13.25 -34.94 -12.97
CA LEU A 353 14.28 -35.56 -13.81
C LEU A 353 15.67 -35.00 -13.47
N ALA A 354 15.73 -33.70 -13.17
CA ALA A 354 16.93 -33.03 -12.72
C ALA A 354 16.57 -31.81 -11.85
N ARG A 355 17.47 -31.44 -10.94
CA ARG A 355 17.38 -30.26 -10.08
C ARG A 355 18.73 -29.57 -9.99
N ARG A 356 18.69 -28.24 -10.04
CA ARG A 356 19.83 -27.35 -9.76
C ARG A 356 19.39 -26.17 -8.91
N THR A 357 20.12 -25.88 -7.85
CA THR A 357 19.92 -24.65 -7.06
C THR A 357 21.01 -23.63 -7.36
N VAL A 358 20.60 -22.39 -7.62
CA VAL A 358 21.46 -21.22 -7.81
C VAL A 358 21.31 -20.29 -6.60
N LEU A 359 22.43 -19.88 -6.02
CA LEU A 359 22.46 -18.86 -4.97
C LEU A 359 22.57 -17.47 -5.62
N ARG A 360 21.54 -16.64 -5.46
CA ARG A 360 21.54 -15.25 -5.92
C ARG A 360 22.11 -14.37 -4.82
N LEU A 361 23.32 -13.87 -5.04
CA LEU A 361 24.08 -13.10 -4.06
C LEU A 361 23.74 -11.60 -4.13
N PRO A 362 23.46 -10.93 -3.00
CA PRO A 362 23.11 -9.51 -2.97
C PRO A 362 24.32 -8.61 -3.24
N ALA A 363 25.54 -9.13 -3.05
CA ALA A 363 26.79 -8.41 -3.21
C ALA A 363 27.91 -9.33 -3.71
N ALA A 364 28.90 -8.74 -4.38
CA ALA A 364 30.17 -9.40 -4.71
C ALA A 364 30.99 -9.69 -3.45
N ALA A 365 31.89 -10.67 -3.54
CA ALA A 365 32.77 -11.03 -2.44
C ALA A 365 33.60 -9.82 -1.97
N GLY A 366 33.67 -9.61 -0.65
CA GLY A 366 34.42 -8.51 -0.04
C GLY A 366 33.63 -7.21 0.14
N VAL A 367 32.44 -7.07 -0.44
CA VAL A 367 31.54 -5.95 -0.13
C VAL A 367 31.08 -6.05 1.33
N SER A 368 31.20 -4.94 2.07
CA SER A 368 30.73 -4.85 3.46
C SER A 368 29.60 -3.86 3.59
N VAL A 369 28.64 -4.14 4.47
CA VAL A 369 27.52 -3.24 4.77
C VAL A 369 27.48 -2.96 6.27
N SER A 370 27.41 -1.69 6.65
CA SER A 370 27.34 -1.26 8.05
C SER A 370 26.31 -0.14 8.23
N GLU A 371 25.72 -0.06 9.42
CA GLU A 371 24.90 1.09 9.80
C GLU A 371 25.80 2.28 10.18
N VAL A 372 25.35 3.49 9.86
CA VAL A 372 26.03 4.74 10.16
C VAL A 372 25.02 5.81 10.58
N ASP A 373 25.47 6.85 11.26
CA ASP A 373 24.68 8.05 11.53
C ASP A 373 25.05 9.16 10.54
N VAL A 374 24.03 9.77 9.92
CA VAL A 374 24.15 10.87 8.98
C VAL A 374 23.24 12.00 9.47
N ASP A 375 23.82 12.98 10.17
CA ASP A 375 23.09 14.12 10.72
C ASP A 375 21.93 13.70 11.66
N GLY A 376 22.22 12.75 12.57
CA GLY A 376 21.24 12.23 13.52
C GLY A 376 20.23 11.25 12.91
N ARG A 377 20.50 10.72 11.72
CA ARG A 377 19.62 9.81 10.99
C ARG A 377 20.31 8.50 10.65
N ARG A 378 19.54 7.42 10.66
CA ARG A 378 20.01 6.09 10.27
C ARG A 378 20.43 6.09 8.80
N GLY A 379 21.65 5.64 8.56
CA GLY A 379 22.19 5.37 7.23
C GLY A 379 22.70 3.94 7.12
N LEU A 380 22.76 3.44 5.89
CA LEU A 380 23.35 2.16 5.54
C LEU A 380 24.47 2.39 4.53
N LEU A 381 25.70 2.12 4.94
CA LEU A 381 26.89 2.29 4.12
C LEU A 381 27.32 0.94 3.56
N ALA A 382 27.36 0.82 2.23
CA ALA A 382 27.93 -0.30 1.51
C ALA A 382 29.29 0.12 0.92
N LEU A 383 30.34 -0.61 1.27
CA LEU A 383 31.70 -0.38 0.80
C LEU A 383 32.13 -1.45 -0.19
N PRO A 384 32.84 -1.07 -1.28
CA PRO A 384 33.45 -2.03 -2.18
C PRO A 384 34.52 -2.87 -1.44
N ALA A 385 34.91 -3.99 -2.06
CA ALA A 385 35.99 -4.81 -1.52
C ALA A 385 37.30 -4.00 -1.44
N ALA A 386 38.08 -4.24 -0.39
CA ALA A 386 39.41 -3.65 -0.26
C ALA A 386 40.35 -4.21 -1.35
N ASP A 387 40.51 -3.45 -2.44
CA ASP A 387 41.27 -3.83 -3.64
C ASP A 387 42.57 -3.01 -3.82
N GLY A 388 42.94 -2.24 -2.79
CA GLY A 388 44.10 -1.35 -2.81
C GLY A 388 43.84 0.01 -3.45
N VAL A 389 42.61 0.28 -3.93
CA VAL A 389 42.16 1.64 -4.26
C VAL A 389 41.98 2.43 -2.97
N HIS A 390 42.51 3.65 -2.95
CA HIS A 390 42.43 4.52 -1.77
C HIS A 390 41.15 5.35 -1.72
N GLU A 391 40.62 5.77 -2.88
CA GLU A 391 39.43 6.61 -3.01
C GLU A 391 38.50 6.08 -4.10
N HIS A 392 37.23 5.91 -3.74
CA HIS A 392 36.19 5.39 -4.63
C HIS A 392 35.20 6.50 -5.02
N PRO A 393 34.60 6.45 -6.22
CA PRO A 393 33.42 7.25 -6.50
C PRO A 393 32.29 6.84 -5.55
N ALA A 394 31.39 7.76 -5.22
CA ALA A 394 30.34 7.51 -4.23
C ALA A 394 28.94 7.87 -4.74
N VAL A 395 27.93 7.24 -4.15
CA VAL A 395 26.52 7.44 -4.47
C VAL A 395 25.69 7.56 -3.20
N ALA A 396 25.02 8.70 -3.00
CA ALA A 396 23.97 8.84 -1.98
C ALA A 396 22.63 8.37 -2.54
N CYS A 397 22.00 7.41 -1.88
CA CYS A 397 20.81 6.69 -2.31
C CYS A 397 19.60 7.04 -1.43
N PHE A 398 18.48 7.43 -2.04
CA PHE A 398 17.27 7.84 -1.33
C PHE A 398 16.05 7.04 -1.80
N GLY A 399 15.43 6.30 -0.88
CA GLY A 399 14.23 5.51 -1.13
C GLY A 399 13.00 6.35 -1.49
N GLY A 400 11.89 5.68 -1.82
CA GLY A 400 10.61 6.31 -2.07
C GLY A 400 9.87 6.67 -0.79
N SER A 401 8.53 6.63 -0.84
CA SER A 401 7.68 6.98 0.30
C SER A 401 7.70 5.97 1.45
N GLU A 402 8.31 4.80 1.23
CA GLU A 402 8.49 3.77 2.24
C GLU A 402 9.48 4.15 3.36
N GLY A 403 10.32 5.18 3.13
CA GLY A 403 11.30 5.63 4.10
C GLY A 403 12.34 4.57 4.47
N GLY A 404 13.11 4.85 5.53
CA GLY A 404 14.12 3.91 6.04
C GLY A 404 15.26 3.65 5.05
N VAL A 405 16.03 2.59 5.34
CA VAL A 405 17.24 2.23 4.56
C VAL A 405 17.13 0.89 3.85
N ASP A 406 16.21 0.02 4.27
CA ASP A 406 16.20 -1.38 3.84
C ASP A 406 15.66 -1.56 2.42
N SER A 407 14.79 -0.65 1.94
CA SER A 407 14.24 -0.72 0.57
C SER A 407 15.31 -0.57 -0.53
N LEU A 408 16.41 0.12 -0.22
CA LEU A 408 17.53 0.33 -1.14
C LEU A 408 18.79 -0.46 -0.76
N ARG A 409 18.75 -1.34 0.24
CA ARG A 409 19.89 -2.18 0.63
C ARG A 409 20.50 -2.92 -0.56
N LEU A 410 19.66 -3.58 -1.36
CA LEU A 410 20.12 -4.31 -2.55
C LEU A 410 20.72 -3.37 -3.61
N ALA A 411 20.14 -2.18 -3.82
CA ALA A 411 20.70 -1.21 -4.76
C ALA A 411 22.11 -0.75 -4.29
N ALA A 412 22.28 -0.48 -3.01
CA ALA A 412 23.55 -0.08 -2.42
C ALA A 412 24.63 -1.18 -2.53
N THR A 413 24.27 -2.44 -2.28
CA THR A 413 25.22 -3.55 -2.42
C THR A 413 25.60 -3.83 -3.89
N LEU A 414 24.69 -3.63 -4.84
CA LEU A 414 25.01 -3.72 -6.26
C LEU A 414 25.94 -2.59 -6.73
N LEU A 415 25.73 -1.37 -6.21
CA LEU A 415 26.64 -0.23 -6.43
C LEU A 415 28.03 -0.49 -5.84
N ALA A 416 28.11 -0.99 -4.60
CA ALA A 416 29.37 -1.39 -3.98
C ALA A 416 30.08 -2.52 -4.74
N SER A 417 29.33 -3.48 -5.26
CA SER A 417 29.86 -4.53 -6.14
C SER A 417 30.42 -3.98 -7.45
N ALA A 418 29.97 -2.80 -7.87
CA ALA A 418 30.47 -2.10 -9.05
C ALA A 418 31.60 -1.08 -8.74
N GLY A 419 32.10 -1.06 -7.49
CA GLY A 419 33.24 -0.22 -7.08
C GLY A 419 32.86 1.15 -6.51
N PHE A 420 31.59 1.40 -6.21
CA PHE A 420 31.13 2.66 -5.62
C PHE A 420 30.98 2.55 -4.10
N VAL A 421 31.35 3.60 -3.35
CA VAL A 421 30.87 3.75 -1.97
C VAL A 421 29.39 4.16 -2.03
N ALA A 422 28.49 3.33 -1.52
CA ALA A 422 27.06 3.62 -1.59
C ALA A 422 26.47 3.87 -0.19
N LEU A 423 25.81 5.00 0.00
CA LEU A 423 25.15 5.37 1.25
C LEU A 423 23.65 5.46 1.03
N VAL A 424 22.86 4.63 1.72
CA VAL A 424 21.42 4.87 1.86
C VAL A 424 21.18 5.70 3.10
N THR A 425 20.35 6.74 3.02
CA THR A 425 19.97 7.54 4.21
C THR A 425 18.46 7.59 4.35
N ASP A 426 17.97 7.39 5.57
CA ASP A 426 16.56 7.64 5.88
C ASP A 426 16.29 9.15 5.93
N TRP A 427 15.65 9.64 4.88
CA TRP A 427 15.33 11.05 4.73
C TRP A 427 13.95 11.43 5.29
N THR A 428 13.12 10.43 5.64
CA THR A 428 11.74 10.62 6.12
C THR A 428 11.69 10.88 7.62
N ASP A 429 10.61 11.50 8.09
CA ASP A 429 10.30 11.46 9.53
C ASP A 429 9.43 10.24 9.82
N ALA A 430 9.29 9.88 11.09
CA ALA A 430 8.41 8.81 11.51
C ALA A 430 7.29 9.36 12.39
N ASP A 431 6.07 8.84 12.23
CA ASP A 431 4.99 9.09 13.19
C ASP A 431 5.18 8.25 14.47
N GLU A 432 4.21 8.36 15.38
CA GLU A 432 4.22 7.63 16.66
C GLU A 432 4.23 6.11 16.49
N SER A 433 3.80 5.59 15.34
CA SER A 433 3.82 4.16 15.01
C SER A 433 5.13 3.71 14.34
N GLY A 434 6.03 4.65 14.06
CA GLY A 434 7.26 4.40 13.29
C GLY A 434 7.04 4.42 11.78
N ALA A 435 5.85 4.77 11.29
CA ALA A 435 5.58 4.81 9.85
C ALA A 435 6.12 6.11 9.23
N PRO A 436 6.63 6.04 7.98
CA PRO A 436 7.25 7.19 7.33
C PRO A 436 6.25 8.31 7.04
N VAL A 437 6.66 9.54 7.31
CA VAL A 437 5.92 10.78 7.08
C VAL A 437 6.73 11.68 6.16
N ILE A 438 6.06 12.20 5.14
CA ILE A 438 6.60 13.16 4.16
C ILE A 438 5.82 14.45 4.33
N SER A 439 6.19 15.24 5.33
CA SER A 439 5.54 16.51 5.63
C SER A 439 6.58 17.53 6.05
N ARG A 440 6.70 18.62 5.28
CA ARG A 440 7.66 19.72 5.53
C ARG A 440 9.12 19.27 5.71
N ILE A 441 9.51 18.21 5.02
CA ILE A 441 10.86 17.65 5.09
C ILE A 441 11.87 18.68 4.54
N PRO A 442 12.92 19.04 5.30
CA PRO A 442 14.00 19.90 4.82
C PRO A 442 14.74 19.28 3.64
N LEU A 443 14.80 20.01 2.51
CA LEU A 443 15.55 19.59 1.32
C LEU A 443 17.06 19.47 1.59
N GLU A 444 17.55 20.14 2.63
CA GLU A 444 18.93 20.08 3.11
C GLU A 444 19.34 18.67 3.55
N ARG A 445 18.39 17.80 3.93
CA ARG A 445 18.68 16.39 4.29
C ARG A 445 19.38 15.63 3.16
N PHE A 446 19.00 15.90 1.90
CA PHE A 446 19.63 15.28 0.74
C PHE A 446 21.07 15.78 0.55
N GLY A 447 21.31 17.07 0.81
CA GLY A 447 22.64 17.68 0.77
C GLY A 447 23.56 17.13 1.86
N ALA A 448 23.04 16.97 3.08
CA ALA A 448 23.79 16.43 4.21
C ALA A 448 24.37 15.03 3.91
N SER A 449 23.61 14.13 3.27
CA SER A 449 24.12 12.81 2.86
C SER A 449 25.22 12.90 1.80
N LEU A 450 25.11 13.82 0.84
CA LEU A 450 26.13 14.03 -0.20
C LEU A 450 27.41 14.60 0.41
N ASP A 451 27.30 15.57 1.31
CA ASP A 451 28.43 16.19 1.98
C ASP A 451 29.10 15.24 2.98
N TRP A 452 28.32 14.40 3.65
CA TRP A 452 28.84 13.32 4.50
C TRP A 452 29.71 12.36 3.70
N LEU A 453 29.29 11.96 2.49
CA LEU A 453 30.13 11.14 1.60
C LEU A 453 31.41 11.87 1.20
N ARG A 454 31.34 13.15 0.82
CA ARG A 454 32.52 13.95 0.43
C ARG A 454 33.54 14.11 1.55
N ALA A 455 33.11 14.07 2.81
CA ALA A 455 33.98 14.20 3.97
C ALA A 455 34.76 12.92 4.30
N ARG A 456 34.44 11.78 3.68
CA ARG A 456 35.11 10.51 3.95
C ARG A 456 36.47 10.43 3.23
N ALA A 457 37.44 9.79 3.90
CA ALA A 457 38.78 9.60 3.36
C ALA A 457 38.88 8.52 2.26
N ASP A 458 37.90 7.62 2.17
CA ASP A 458 37.82 6.55 1.16
C ASP A 458 36.93 6.93 -0.03
N VAL A 459 36.50 8.19 -0.11
CA VAL A 459 35.65 8.74 -1.17
C VAL A 459 36.41 9.80 -1.94
N ASP A 460 36.36 9.69 -3.27
CA ASP A 460 36.78 10.78 -4.15
C ASP A 460 35.70 11.86 -4.15
N SER A 461 35.98 12.97 -3.47
CA SER A 461 35.03 14.07 -3.24
C SER A 461 34.55 14.79 -4.52
N ALA A 462 35.24 14.60 -5.66
CA ALA A 462 34.85 15.13 -6.97
C ALA A 462 33.99 14.15 -7.79
N ARG A 463 33.64 13.01 -7.20
CA ARG A 463 32.95 11.89 -7.87
C ARG A 463 31.80 11.35 -7.01
N VAL A 464 30.93 12.25 -6.54
CA VAL A 464 29.77 11.95 -5.68
C VAL A 464 28.46 12.20 -6.41
N ALA A 465 27.69 11.13 -6.65
CA ALA A 465 26.39 11.18 -7.32
C ALA A 465 25.22 11.04 -6.34
N GLY A 466 24.04 11.53 -6.75
CA GLY A 466 22.77 11.25 -6.08
C GLY A 466 21.95 10.23 -6.86
N TYR A 467 21.34 9.26 -6.17
CA TYR A 467 20.42 8.26 -6.71
C TYR A 467 19.13 8.28 -5.91
N ALA A 468 17.98 8.35 -6.56
CA ALA A 468 16.71 8.34 -5.84
C ALA A 468 15.54 7.77 -6.64
N ILE A 469 14.51 7.32 -5.94
CA ILE A 469 13.30 6.72 -6.51
C ILE A 469 12.06 7.46 -6.02
N SER A 470 11.05 7.63 -6.88
CA SER A 470 9.70 8.10 -6.50
C SER A 470 9.74 9.43 -5.69
N ARG A 471 9.19 9.46 -4.47
CA ARG A 471 9.22 10.62 -3.58
C ARG A 471 10.64 11.06 -3.20
N GLY A 472 11.58 10.14 -3.09
CA GLY A 472 13.00 10.48 -2.94
C GLY A 472 13.54 11.18 -4.20
N ALA A 473 13.12 10.77 -5.39
CA ALA A 473 13.51 11.42 -6.64
C ALA A 473 12.91 12.83 -6.76
N GLU A 474 11.65 13.01 -6.35
CA GLU A 474 11.03 14.33 -6.22
C GLU A 474 11.85 15.24 -5.28
N GLY A 475 12.17 14.77 -4.08
CA GLY A 475 12.94 15.52 -3.07
C GLY A 475 14.36 15.83 -3.51
N LEU A 476 15.10 14.85 -4.02
CA LEU A 476 16.48 15.02 -4.49
C LEU A 476 16.56 16.03 -5.65
N LEU A 477 15.66 15.94 -6.62
CA LEU A 477 15.64 16.88 -7.76
C LEU A 477 15.19 18.29 -7.31
N ALA A 478 14.24 18.40 -6.37
CA ALA A 478 13.86 19.68 -5.79
C ALA A 478 15.03 20.32 -5.02
N ALA A 479 15.77 19.53 -4.23
CA ALA A 479 16.95 19.98 -3.49
C ALA A 479 18.08 20.41 -4.44
N ALA A 480 18.32 19.63 -5.51
CA ALA A 480 19.32 19.95 -6.52
C ALA A 480 18.97 21.24 -7.28
N ALA A 481 17.73 21.40 -7.73
CA ALA A 481 17.27 22.60 -8.43
C ALA A 481 17.29 23.87 -7.53
N ALA A 482 17.15 23.69 -6.22
CA ALA A 482 17.30 24.75 -5.21
C ALA A 482 18.77 25.03 -4.84
N GLY A 483 19.72 24.19 -5.28
CA GLY A 483 21.13 24.28 -4.92
C GLY A 483 21.48 23.75 -3.52
N ALA A 484 20.53 23.10 -2.83
CA ALA A 484 20.68 22.54 -1.49
C ALA A 484 21.31 21.15 -1.46
N ALA A 485 21.34 20.43 -2.58
CA ALA A 485 21.94 19.11 -2.71
C ALA A 485 22.79 19.03 -3.98
N ARG A 486 24.07 19.43 -3.91
CA ARG A 486 24.98 19.44 -5.07
C ARG A 486 25.64 18.07 -5.24
N ALA A 487 25.59 17.52 -6.45
CA ALA A 487 26.21 16.25 -6.84
C ALA A 487 26.85 16.38 -8.23
N ASP A 488 27.79 15.49 -8.52
CA ASP A 488 28.50 15.43 -9.81
C ASP A 488 27.65 14.73 -10.89
N ALA A 489 26.63 13.97 -10.48
CA ALA A 489 25.60 13.39 -11.35
C ALA A 489 24.35 13.03 -10.53
N TYR A 490 23.20 12.92 -11.20
CA TYR A 490 21.95 12.47 -10.58
C TYR A 490 21.31 11.32 -11.36
N VAL A 491 20.77 10.35 -10.63
CA VAL A 491 19.95 9.25 -11.14
C VAL A 491 18.58 9.32 -10.47
N ALA A 492 17.52 9.47 -11.27
CA ALA A 492 16.16 9.61 -10.77
C ALA A 492 15.24 8.57 -11.43
N LEU A 493 14.72 7.64 -10.64
CA LEU A 493 13.80 6.60 -11.10
C LEU A 493 12.36 6.95 -10.74
N SER A 494 11.47 6.81 -11.72
CA SER A 494 10.06 7.22 -11.64
C SER A 494 9.89 8.64 -11.07
N PRO A 495 10.60 9.65 -11.61
CA PRO A 495 10.67 10.99 -11.03
C PRO A 495 9.34 11.75 -11.17
N SER A 496 9.24 12.85 -10.40
CA SER A 496 8.21 13.87 -10.59
C SER A 496 8.83 15.17 -11.12
N SER A 497 8.12 15.88 -12.00
CA SER A 497 8.48 17.23 -12.46
C SER A 497 7.95 18.33 -11.53
N THR A 498 7.20 17.94 -10.49
CA THR A 498 6.45 18.84 -9.62
C THR A 498 6.52 18.36 -8.18
N ARG A 499 6.51 19.31 -7.23
CA ARG A 499 6.41 19.02 -5.80
C ARG A 499 4.96 18.74 -5.42
N TRP A 500 4.71 17.67 -4.68
CA TRP A 500 3.38 17.21 -4.30
C TRP A 500 3.07 17.52 -2.84
N GLN A 501 1.77 17.60 -2.52
CA GLN A 501 1.30 17.76 -1.15
C GLN A 501 1.80 16.64 -0.23
N ALA A 502 1.89 16.94 1.07
CA ALA A 502 2.41 16.06 2.11
C ALA A 502 1.61 14.75 2.24
N VAL A 503 2.29 13.71 2.73
CA VAL A 503 1.71 12.38 3.03
C VAL A 503 2.12 12.00 4.45
N GLY A 504 1.19 11.48 5.24
CA GLY A 504 1.47 10.91 6.56
C GLY A 504 0.57 9.72 6.87
N ASP A 505 0.41 9.43 8.16
CA ASP A 505 -0.26 8.27 8.76
C ASP A 505 -1.69 7.97 8.21
N GLY A 506 -2.38 8.96 7.64
CA GLY A 506 -3.71 8.81 7.02
C GLY A 506 -3.76 8.83 5.49
N GLY A 507 -2.59 8.88 4.83
CA GLY A 507 -2.46 9.30 3.44
C GLY A 507 -2.17 10.79 3.33
N GLU A 508 -2.74 11.44 2.32
CA GLU A 508 -2.43 12.84 2.01
C GLU A 508 -2.92 13.83 3.08
N GLN A 509 -2.06 14.80 3.42
CA GLN A 509 -2.37 15.85 4.38
C GLN A 509 -2.83 17.10 3.62
N ALA A 510 -4.08 17.50 3.83
CA ALA A 510 -4.65 18.66 3.16
C ALA A 510 -3.96 19.95 3.60
N GLY A 511 -3.55 20.77 2.62
CA GLY A 511 -3.03 22.12 2.88
C GLY A 511 -1.56 22.16 3.37
N VAL A 512 -0.82 21.06 3.27
CA VAL A 512 0.58 20.98 3.72
C VAL A 512 1.48 20.48 2.60
N GLY A 513 2.64 21.11 2.42
CA GLY A 513 3.64 20.70 1.43
C GLY A 513 4.58 19.62 1.93
N SER A 514 5.09 18.80 1.02
CA SER A 514 6.08 17.76 1.35
C SER A 514 7.43 18.33 1.81
N TRP A 515 7.81 19.53 1.33
CA TRP A 515 9.19 20.01 1.40
C TRP A 515 9.33 21.40 2.01
N THR A 516 10.43 21.63 2.73
CA THR A 516 10.89 22.95 3.16
C THR A 516 12.30 23.24 2.62
N LEU A 517 12.62 24.54 2.48
CA LEU A 517 13.97 25.02 2.15
C LEU A 517 14.26 26.22 3.06
N ALA A 518 15.36 26.17 3.80
CA ALA A 518 15.72 27.14 4.83
C ALA A 518 14.54 27.43 5.79
N GLY A 519 13.82 26.37 6.18
CA GLY A 519 12.64 26.43 7.04
C GLY A 519 11.36 26.98 6.38
N SER A 520 11.41 27.41 5.11
CA SER A 520 10.25 27.92 4.37
C SER A 520 9.59 26.82 3.54
N GLU A 521 8.28 26.67 3.66
CA GLU A 521 7.49 25.70 2.87
C GLU A 521 7.62 26.00 1.37
N GLN A 522 7.87 24.94 0.60
CA GLN A 522 7.98 25.02 -0.84
C GLN A 522 6.61 24.88 -1.51
N GLY A 523 6.39 25.54 -2.65
CA GLY A 523 5.15 25.38 -3.41
C GLY A 523 4.92 23.93 -3.83
N TRP A 524 3.65 23.51 -3.84
CA TRP A 524 3.24 22.13 -4.08
C TRP A 524 1.88 22.08 -4.82
N LEU A 525 1.59 20.96 -5.47
CA LEU A 525 0.26 20.69 -6.04
C LEU A 525 -0.54 19.70 -5.20
N PRO A 526 -1.86 19.90 -5.06
CA PRO A 526 -2.72 18.94 -4.41
C PRO A 526 -2.90 17.70 -5.28
N VAL A 527 -2.93 16.55 -4.64
CA VAL A 527 -3.36 15.31 -5.29
C VAL A 527 -4.88 15.21 -5.14
N ARG A 528 -5.58 15.03 -6.26
CA ARG A 528 -7.05 15.10 -6.31
C ARG A 528 -7.65 13.73 -5.98
N THR A 529 -7.62 13.34 -4.71
CA THR A 529 -8.18 12.06 -4.23
C THR A 529 -9.66 11.84 -4.58
N GLY A 530 -10.42 12.91 -4.85
CA GLY A 530 -11.78 12.82 -5.39
C GLY A 530 -11.88 12.02 -6.70
N GLU A 531 -10.83 12.02 -7.53
CA GLU A 531 -10.75 11.23 -8.77
C GLU A 531 -10.74 9.71 -8.51
N LEU A 532 -10.47 9.29 -7.27
CA LEU A 532 -10.43 7.89 -6.87
C LEU A 532 -11.80 7.37 -6.43
N VAL A 533 -12.79 8.23 -6.19
CA VAL A 533 -14.14 7.82 -5.72
C VAL A 533 -14.77 6.74 -6.60
N PRO A 534 -14.74 6.82 -7.95
CA PRO A 534 -15.27 5.75 -8.80
C PRO A 534 -14.51 4.42 -8.67
N GLN A 535 -13.20 4.47 -8.41
CA GLN A 535 -12.40 3.26 -8.14
C GLN A 535 -12.74 2.66 -6.78
N LEU A 536 -12.79 3.48 -5.73
CA LEU A 536 -13.15 3.06 -4.38
C LEU A 536 -14.55 2.44 -4.31
N ALA A 537 -15.53 3.04 -5.00
CA ALA A 537 -16.87 2.47 -5.11
C ALA A 537 -16.84 1.08 -5.76
N ARG A 538 -16.14 0.92 -6.90
CA ARG A 538 -15.99 -0.38 -7.58
C ARG A 538 -15.28 -1.43 -6.71
N ASN A 539 -14.25 -1.01 -5.98
CA ASN A 539 -13.49 -1.85 -5.06
C ASN A 539 -14.34 -2.31 -3.88
N GLY A 540 -15.19 -1.43 -3.33
CA GLY A 540 -16.11 -1.78 -2.23
C GLY A 540 -17.06 -2.93 -2.58
N TRP A 541 -17.55 -3.00 -3.82
CA TRP A 541 -18.39 -4.11 -4.29
C TRP A 541 -17.64 -5.45 -4.42
N ARG A 542 -16.31 -5.41 -4.60
CA ARG A 542 -15.47 -6.59 -4.81
C ARG A 542 -14.74 -7.04 -3.55
N LEU A 543 -14.54 -6.15 -2.59
CA LEU A 543 -13.70 -6.37 -1.41
C LEU A 543 -13.99 -7.71 -0.71
N ARG A 544 -15.26 -8.03 -0.44
CA ARG A 544 -15.64 -9.30 0.18
C ARG A 544 -15.36 -10.51 -0.70
N ARG A 545 -15.56 -10.38 -2.01
CA ARG A 545 -15.28 -11.46 -2.98
C ARG A 545 -13.77 -11.68 -3.09
N ASP A 546 -12.99 -10.61 -3.19
CA ASP A 546 -11.55 -10.66 -3.34
C ASP A 546 -10.91 -11.26 -2.09
N ALA A 547 -11.32 -10.81 -0.90
CA ALA A 547 -10.90 -11.39 0.38
C ALA A 547 -11.25 -12.89 0.51
N ALA A 548 -12.41 -13.32 0.00
CA ALA A 548 -12.81 -14.74 0.04
C ALA A 548 -12.00 -15.64 -0.91
N HIS A 549 -11.21 -15.08 -1.82
CA HIS A 549 -10.40 -15.81 -2.80
C HIS A 549 -8.91 -15.43 -2.74
N ASP A 550 -8.46 -14.84 -1.62
CA ASP A 550 -7.08 -14.38 -1.41
C ASP A 550 -6.57 -13.46 -2.55
N ARG A 551 -7.45 -12.59 -3.06
CA ARG A 551 -7.11 -11.62 -4.11
C ARG A 551 -6.94 -10.23 -3.52
N PRO A 552 -5.96 -9.45 -4.00
CA PRO A 552 -5.82 -8.07 -3.56
C PRO A 552 -6.88 -7.20 -4.23
N THR A 553 -7.44 -6.26 -3.48
CA THR A 553 -8.24 -5.15 -4.03
C THR A 553 -7.35 -3.91 -4.07
N LEU A 554 -6.88 -3.55 -5.26
CA LEU A 554 -5.85 -2.53 -5.44
C LEU A 554 -6.40 -1.16 -5.84
N LEU A 555 -5.67 -0.10 -5.46
CA LEU A 555 -5.94 1.28 -5.82
C LEU A 555 -4.85 1.80 -6.76
N ARG A 556 -5.25 2.43 -7.86
CA ARG A 556 -4.33 3.15 -8.77
C ARG A 556 -4.39 4.64 -8.46
N LEU A 557 -3.29 5.22 -8.02
CA LEU A 557 -3.22 6.64 -7.63
C LEU A 557 -3.09 7.59 -8.82
N ARG A 558 -2.63 7.11 -9.97
CA ARG A 558 -2.35 7.95 -11.15
C ARG A 558 -3.46 8.92 -11.52
N PRO A 559 -4.75 8.55 -11.55
CA PRO A 559 -5.82 9.50 -11.85
C PRO A 559 -5.89 10.69 -10.89
N ALA A 560 -5.57 10.50 -9.60
CA ALA A 560 -5.56 11.59 -8.63
C ALA A 560 -4.41 12.57 -8.86
N TYR A 561 -3.23 12.06 -9.21
CA TYR A 561 -2.06 12.88 -9.57
C TYR A 561 -2.28 13.62 -10.89
N GLU A 562 -2.82 12.94 -11.92
CA GLU A 562 -3.22 13.56 -13.18
C GLU A 562 -4.32 14.62 -13.00
N GLY A 563 -5.27 14.36 -12.09
CA GLY A 563 -6.26 15.35 -11.66
C GLY A 563 -5.61 16.59 -11.04
N GLY A 564 -4.58 16.41 -10.21
CA GLY A 564 -3.77 17.49 -9.66
C GLY A 564 -3.11 18.36 -10.73
N LEU A 565 -2.45 17.73 -11.72
CA LEU A 565 -1.80 18.44 -12.83
C LEU A 565 -2.78 19.20 -13.74
N SER A 566 -3.91 18.57 -14.06
CA SER A 566 -4.88 19.09 -15.03
C SER A 566 -5.69 20.27 -14.49
N HIS A 567 -6.00 20.27 -13.19
CA HIS A 567 -6.79 21.32 -12.55
C HIS A 567 -5.95 22.47 -12.00
N ALA A 568 -4.64 22.32 -11.86
CA ALA A 568 -3.79 23.35 -11.30
C ALA A 568 -3.71 24.59 -12.21
N GLY A 569 -3.88 25.77 -11.61
CA GLY A 569 -3.70 27.05 -12.27
C GLY A 569 -2.26 27.26 -12.73
N ARG A 570 -2.02 28.24 -13.60
CA ARG A 570 -0.65 28.56 -14.07
C ARG A 570 0.28 28.94 -12.91
N VAL A 571 -0.20 29.75 -11.96
CA VAL A 571 0.59 30.22 -10.82
C VAL A 571 0.94 29.07 -9.87
N GLU A 572 -0.02 28.18 -9.59
CA GLU A 572 0.20 27.00 -8.74
C GLU A 572 1.21 26.04 -9.37
N ARG A 573 1.08 25.77 -10.68
CA ARG A 573 2.04 24.93 -11.42
C ARG A 573 3.44 25.53 -11.38
N GLU A 574 3.58 26.82 -11.64
CA GLU A 574 4.89 27.49 -11.58
C GLU A 574 5.49 27.42 -10.18
N ALA A 575 4.69 27.64 -9.14
CA ALA A 575 5.14 27.60 -7.75
C ALA A 575 5.56 26.18 -7.32
N ALA A 576 4.92 25.14 -7.85
CA ALA A 576 5.19 23.75 -7.47
C ALA A 576 6.25 23.06 -8.36
N ARG A 577 6.50 23.58 -9.56
CA ARG A 577 7.43 23.02 -10.55
C ARG A 577 8.82 22.81 -9.98
N ILE A 578 9.42 21.67 -10.32
CA ILE A 578 10.84 21.40 -10.12
C ILE A 578 11.58 21.95 -11.35
N VAL A 579 12.41 22.97 -11.12
CA VAL A 579 13.09 23.73 -12.17
C VAL A 579 14.36 22.97 -12.60
N GLY A 580 14.17 21.85 -13.31
CA GLY A 580 15.23 20.90 -13.67
C GLY A 580 16.39 21.49 -14.49
N GLU A 581 16.14 22.58 -15.22
CA GLU A 581 17.14 23.37 -15.94
C GLU A 581 18.15 24.10 -15.03
N ARG A 582 17.89 24.20 -13.72
CA ARG A 582 18.87 24.74 -12.75
C ARG A 582 19.88 23.71 -12.25
N ILE A 583 19.65 22.43 -12.55
CA ILE A 583 20.57 21.36 -12.16
C ILE A 583 21.69 21.33 -13.21
N ALA A 584 22.88 21.83 -12.91
CA ALA A 584 23.96 21.86 -13.92
C ALA A 584 24.55 20.47 -14.23
N ALA A 585 24.53 19.56 -13.26
CA ALA A 585 25.14 18.25 -13.41
C ALA A 585 24.33 17.33 -14.35
N PRO A 586 24.97 16.31 -14.95
CA PRO A 586 24.29 15.30 -15.77
C PRO A 586 23.17 14.59 -15.01
N LEU A 587 22.05 14.37 -15.71
CA LEU A 587 20.87 13.71 -15.16
C LEU A 587 20.49 12.45 -15.95
N PHE A 588 20.43 11.32 -15.26
CA PHE A 588 19.80 10.10 -15.74
C PHE A 588 18.39 10.00 -15.18
N VAL A 589 17.39 9.91 -16.06
CA VAL A 589 16.00 9.62 -15.66
C VAL A 589 15.53 8.31 -16.28
N ALA A 590 14.86 7.49 -15.48
CA ALA A 590 14.12 6.33 -16.00
C ALA A 590 12.69 6.30 -15.47
N ALA A 591 11.73 5.94 -16.32
CA ALA A 591 10.32 5.88 -15.95
C ALA A 591 9.58 4.75 -16.68
N GLY A 592 8.61 4.15 -16.00
CA GLY A 592 7.64 3.25 -16.62
C GLY A 592 6.49 4.03 -17.27
N ALA A 593 6.11 3.70 -18.51
CA ALA A 593 4.98 4.36 -19.16
C ALA A 593 3.61 3.92 -18.59
N ASP A 594 3.56 2.70 -18.06
CA ASP A 594 2.39 2.08 -17.41
C ASP A 594 2.41 2.27 -15.88
N ASP A 595 3.10 3.30 -15.39
CA ASP A 595 3.08 3.73 -13.99
C ASP A 595 1.64 3.98 -13.53
N ALA A 596 1.24 3.34 -12.42
CA ALA A 596 -0.10 3.44 -11.85
C ALA A 596 -0.17 4.35 -10.60
N VAL A 597 0.96 4.91 -10.17
CA VAL A 597 1.05 5.85 -9.05
C VAL A 597 0.94 7.29 -9.55
N TRP A 598 1.78 7.70 -10.51
CA TRP A 598 1.73 9.02 -11.14
C TRP A 598 2.26 8.96 -12.58
N PRO A 599 2.07 9.99 -13.43
CA PRO A 599 2.51 9.89 -14.82
C PRO A 599 4.04 10.17 -14.97
N SER A 600 4.88 9.28 -14.42
CA SER A 600 6.34 9.50 -14.33
C SER A 600 7.01 9.65 -15.70
N ALA A 601 6.55 8.94 -16.73
CA ALA A 601 7.12 9.03 -18.07
C ALA A 601 6.96 10.43 -18.71
N SER A 602 5.79 11.08 -18.50
CA SER A 602 5.55 12.43 -19.00
C SER A 602 6.28 13.48 -18.17
N MET A 603 6.32 13.31 -16.84
CA MET A 603 7.10 14.15 -15.93
C MET A 603 8.60 14.10 -16.24
N ALA A 604 9.15 12.91 -16.47
CA ALA A 604 10.53 12.73 -16.91
C ALA A 604 10.79 13.40 -18.27
N ALA A 605 9.83 13.32 -19.21
CA ALA A 605 9.95 14.01 -20.49
C ALA A 605 9.99 15.54 -20.33
N GLU A 606 9.17 16.08 -19.43
CA GLU A 606 9.11 17.51 -19.12
C GLU A 606 10.43 18.03 -18.54
N LEU A 607 10.95 17.37 -17.50
CA LEU A 607 12.25 17.70 -16.89
C LEU A 607 13.37 17.73 -17.93
N MET A 608 13.44 16.71 -18.77
CA MET A 608 14.49 16.56 -19.78
C MET A 608 14.33 17.52 -20.95
N ARG A 609 13.09 17.93 -21.28
CA ARG A 609 12.84 18.98 -22.30
C ARG A 609 13.35 20.32 -21.81
N ALA A 610 12.97 20.73 -20.61
CA ALA A 610 13.40 22.01 -20.03
C ALA A 610 14.92 22.15 -19.99
N ARG A 611 15.64 21.09 -19.59
CA ARG A 611 17.11 21.06 -19.59
C ARG A 611 17.73 21.18 -20.97
N ARG A 612 17.14 20.53 -21.99
CA ARG A 612 17.62 20.63 -23.38
C ARG A 612 17.41 22.03 -23.95
N ASP A 613 16.26 22.64 -23.68
CA ASP A 613 15.90 23.95 -24.19
C ASP A 613 16.84 25.05 -23.63
N GLU A 614 17.33 24.88 -22.40
CA GLU A 614 18.31 25.76 -21.75
C GLU A 614 19.78 25.36 -22.00
N GLY A 615 20.04 24.31 -22.78
CA GLY A 615 21.39 23.89 -23.16
C GLY A 615 22.22 23.23 -22.06
N VAL A 616 21.60 22.78 -20.96
CA VAL A 616 22.28 22.12 -19.81
C VAL A 616 22.24 20.58 -19.86
N ALA A 617 21.80 20.00 -20.97
CA ALA A 617 21.53 18.56 -21.11
C ALA A 617 22.67 17.72 -21.73
N GLY A 618 23.91 18.23 -21.79
CA GLY A 618 24.99 17.70 -22.63
C GLY A 618 25.37 16.23 -22.38
N ALA A 619 25.14 15.70 -21.17
CA ALA A 619 25.44 14.32 -20.79
C ALA A 619 24.24 13.61 -20.14
N ASP A 620 23.02 14.13 -20.33
CA ASP A 620 21.83 13.53 -19.76
C ASP A 620 21.43 12.24 -20.48
N ALA A 621 20.76 11.34 -19.75
CA ALA A 621 20.20 10.11 -20.28
C ALA A 621 18.73 9.94 -19.86
N ARG A 622 17.87 9.54 -20.80
CA ARG A 622 16.45 9.25 -20.53
C ARG A 622 16.12 7.85 -21.02
N HIS A 623 15.58 7.05 -20.12
CA HIS A 623 15.05 5.72 -20.41
C HIS A 623 13.54 5.68 -20.11
N GLU A 624 12.77 5.19 -21.06
CA GLU A 624 11.33 4.97 -20.89
C GLU A 624 11.05 3.50 -21.16
N PHE A 625 10.34 2.86 -20.23
CA PHE A 625 9.99 1.45 -20.33
C PHE A 625 8.48 1.32 -20.60
N PRO A 626 8.05 1.00 -21.84
CA PRO A 626 6.65 1.09 -22.26
C PRO A 626 5.66 0.28 -21.44
N HIS A 627 6.09 -0.85 -20.87
CA HIS A 627 5.23 -1.78 -20.14
C HIS A 627 5.64 -1.96 -18.68
N ALA A 628 6.55 -1.13 -18.17
CA ALA A 628 6.90 -1.11 -16.76
C ALA A 628 6.06 -0.07 -16.02
N GLY A 629 5.90 -0.31 -14.72
CA GLY A 629 5.20 0.57 -13.79
C GLY A 629 6.13 1.47 -12.99
N HIS A 630 5.67 1.85 -11.81
CA HIS A 630 6.32 2.80 -10.91
C HIS A 630 7.60 2.26 -10.27
N LEU A 631 7.61 0.99 -9.86
CA LEU A 631 8.74 0.41 -9.13
C LEU A 631 9.81 -0.13 -10.10
N LEU A 632 10.78 0.70 -10.42
CA LEU A 632 11.96 0.31 -11.19
C LEU A 632 13.09 -0.08 -10.24
N ARG A 633 13.57 -1.34 -10.33
CA ARG A 633 14.57 -1.90 -9.42
C ARG A 633 15.90 -2.15 -10.12
N LEU A 634 16.99 -2.00 -9.37
CA LEU A 634 18.29 -2.50 -9.80
C LEU A 634 18.38 -4.00 -9.50
N GLY A 635 18.82 -4.78 -10.49
CA GLY A 635 18.95 -6.23 -10.38
C GLY A 635 17.67 -7.01 -10.71
N LEU A 636 17.85 -8.26 -11.09
CA LEU A 636 16.80 -9.16 -11.57
C LEU A 636 16.09 -9.85 -10.41
N GLN A 637 14.82 -9.52 -10.24
CA GLN A 637 13.94 -10.01 -9.18
C GLN A 637 12.62 -10.55 -9.76
N PRO A 638 11.84 -11.32 -8.98
CA PRO A 638 10.47 -11.68 -9.36
C PRO A 638 9.65 -10.43 -9.68
N THR A 639 8.96 -10.40 -10.82
CA THR A 639 8.22 -9.22 -11.31
C THR A 639 6.70 -9.34 -11.16
N ASP A 640 6.22 -10.24 -10.30
CA ASP A 640 4.81 -10.40 -9.93
C ASP A 640 4.49 -9.62 -8.64
N ALA A 641 3.20 -9.44 -8.34
CA ALA A 641 2.71 -8.75 -7.13
C ALA A 641 3.32 -7.35 -6.90
N LEU A 642 3.44 -6.55 -7.96
CA LEU A 642 4.01 -5.19 -7.93
C LEU A 642 2.99 -4.18 -7.38
N PHE A 643 2.71 -4.29 -6.10
CA PHE A 643 1.87 -3.39 -5.32
C PHE A 643 2.33 -3.37 -3.86
N THR A 644 2.02 -2.30 -3.13
CA THR A 644 2.37 -2.15 -1.71
C THR A 644 1.27 -1.43 -0.97
N GLY A 645 0.91 -1.88 0.24
CA GLY A 645 -0.14 -1.24 1.04
C GLY A 645 -1.51 -1.12 0.33
N GLY A 646 -1.81 -2.04 -0.61
CA GLY A 646 -3.01 -1.99 -1.45
C GLY A 646 -2.94 -1.01 -2.63
N ILE A 647 -1.78 -0.41 -2.91
CA ILE A 647 -1.55 0.50 -4.02
C ILE A 647 -0.87 -0.24 -5.17
N GLU A 648 -1.49 -0.21 -6.35
CA GLU A 648 -0.93 -0.80 -7.57
C GLU A 648 0.20 0.07 -8.13
N LEU A 649 1.35 -0.53 -8.45
CA LEU A 649 2.49 0.17 -9.03
C LEU A 649 2.46 0.17 -10.57
N GLY A 650 1.66 -0.71 -11.18
CA GLY A 650 1.44 -0.77 -12.62
C GLY A 650 2.50 -1.56 -13.39
N GLY A 651 2.37 -1.55 -14.72
CA GLY A 651 3.16 -2.37 -15.64
C GLY A 651 2.75 -3.84 -15.72
N SER A 652 3.26 -4.53 -16.74
CA SER A 652 3.19 -5.98 -16.87
C SER A 652 4.46 -6.63 -16.32
N ARG A 653 4.39 -7.92 -16.02
CA ARG A 653 5.54 -8.68 -15.50
C ARG A 653 6.66 -8.74 -16.53
N GLU A 654 6.33 -9.02 -17.77
CA GLU A 654 7.27 -9.06 -18.89
C GLU A 654 7.89 -7.67 -19.14
N GLY A 655 7.09 -6.60 -18.97
CA GLY A 655 7.57 -5.23 -19.07
C GLY A 655 8.57 -4.86 -17.98
N HIS A 656 8.30 -5.24 -16.73
CA HIS A 656 9.25 -5.07 -15.62
C HIS A 656 10.49 -5.96 -15.78
N ALA A 657 10.36 -7.20 -16.23
CA ALA A 657 11.50 -8.08 -16.48
C ALA A 657 12.45 -7.48 -17.53
N ALA A 658 11.90 -6.91 -18.61
CA ALA A 658 12.68 -6.20 -19.62
C ALA A 658 13.31 -4.92 -19.08
N ALA A 659 12.63 -4.19 -18.19
CA ALA A 659 13.15 -2.99 -17.56
C ALA A 659 14.30 -3.30 -16.61
N GLU A 660 14.16 -4.27 -15.71
CA GLU A 660 15.21 -4.69 -14.76
C GLU A 660 16.48 -5.16 -15.47
N ALA A 661 16.34 -5.90 -16.57
CA ALA A 661 17.48 -6.37 -17.37
C ALA A 661 18.28 -5.23 -18.03
N GLN A 662 17.62 -4.12 -18.37
CA GLN A 662 18.25 -2.98 -19.06
C GLN A 662 18.71 -1.89 -18.10
N LEU A 663 18.01 -1.71 -16.98
CA LEU A 663 18.18 -0.57 -16.09
C LEU A 663 19.53 -0.59 -15.38
N TRP A 664 19.94 -1.72 -14.81
CA TRP A 664 21.21 -1.80 -14.09
C TRP A 664 22.43 -1.50 -14.98
N PRO A 665 22.58 -2.14 -16.17
CA PRO A 665 23.66 -1.78 -17.08
C PRO A 665 23.67 -0.29 -17.48
N ALA A 666 22.49 0.30 -17.69
CA ALA A 666 22.36 1.71 -18.06
C ALA A 666 22.77 2.65 -16.91
N VAL A 667 22.28 2.42 -15.69
CA VAL A 667 22.62 3.22 -14.50
C VAL A 667 24.12 3.10 -14.20
N ARG A 668 24.66 1.88 -14.20
CA ARG A 668 26.10 1.64 -13.97
C ARG A 668 26.96 2.36 -15.00
N GLY A 669 26.62 2.22 -16.28
CA GLY A 669 27.36 2.87 -17.37
C GLY A 669 27.29 4.40 -17.30
N PHE A 670 26.12 4.95 -16.96
CA PHE A 670 25.95 6.39 -16.74
C PHE A 670 26.80 6.89 -15.58
N LEU A 671 26.72 6.24 -14.41
CA LEU A 671 27.51 6.63 -13.24
C LEU A 671 29.00 6.56 -13.53
N GLN A 672 29.50 5.48 -14.15
CA GLN A 672 30.90 5.36 -14.55
C GLN A 672 31.34 6.46 -15.53
N SER A 673 30.47 6.85 -16.46
CA SER A 673 30.78 7.87 -17.49
C SER A 673 30.75 9.29 -16.95
N ALA A 674 29.72 9.64 -16.17
CA ALA A 674 29.56 10.96 -15.57
C ALA A 674 30.71 11.27 -14.60
N VAL A 675 31.11 10.25 -13.84
CA VAL A 675 32.24 10.27 -12.91
C VAL A 675 33.60 10.36 -13.63
N ALA A 676 33.72 9.82 -14.85
CA ALA A 676 34.94 9.92 -15.66
C ALA A 676 35.06 11.26 -16.43
N ALA A 677 33.94 11.95 -16.71
CA ALA A 677 33.96 13.25 -17.38
C ALA A 677 34.58 14.35 -16.51
N ALA A 678 34.32 14.33 -15.19
CA ALA A 678 34.91 15.24 -14.22
C ALA A 678 36.46 15.21 -14.22
N GLN A 679 37.07 14.05 -14.49
CA GLN A 679 38.54 13.91 -14.56
C GLN A 679 39.18 14.65 -15.76
N ARG A 680 38.45 14.79 -16.87
CA ARG A 680 38.96 15.47 -18.08
C ARG A 680 38.93 16.99 -17.96
N GLU A 681 37.95 17.53 -17.24
CA GLU A 681 37.88 18.98 -16.98
C GLU A 681 38.94 19.41 -15.96
N ALA A 682 39.21 18.60 -14.93
CA ALA A 682 40.26 18.88 -13.93
C ALA A 682 41.71 18.77 -14.46
N THR A 683 41.94 18.05 -15.56
CA THR A 683 43.27 17.92 -16.19
C THR A 683 43.52 18.93 -17.31
N THR A 684 42.50 19.72 -17.67
CA THR A 684 42.60 20.76 -18.72
C THR A 684 42.50 22.20 -18.19
N SER A 685 42.20 22.38 -16.90
CA SER A 685 42.36 23.64 -16.15
C SER A 685 43.70 23.71 -15.44
#